data_AF-A0A0W0XUV6-F1
#
_entry.id   AF-A0A0W0XUV6-F1
#
_cell.length_a   1.000
_cell.length_b   1.000
_cell.length_c   1.000
_cell.angle_alpha   90.00
_cell.angle_beta   90.00
_cell.angle_gamma   90.00
#
_symmetry.space_group_name_H-M   'P 1'
#
loop_
_entity.id
_entity.type
_entity.pdbx_description
1 polymer ?
#
loop_
_entity_poly.entity_id
_entity_poly.type
_entity_poly.pdbx_seq_one_letter_code
_entity_poly.pdbx_strand_id
1 'polypeptide(L)'
;MAMSSEQIHNQNCYLYLRGIVENGKLPKAIYAIFPQTLKDPLTRILQAAYNPNFPYADLYRDFFVFIDENSKAIELIKRNLQKRLDILTTRQNLRSNSGGFFDAKQSIQAISFADSQSEINALKTEINELNHFIHKIYANDNHILDVTFESIKHIPANHKPVDKRKIASAIRTQLADEHPRVNTAPSPSDVDSFKSRAKDTFGREYKPQHKTSLATKRHYKYKDGLNLPEELRFGTQVQRENGLTQISPSFKLWLNNQLKRPLDSLFNSPDPAQRITHIYFNNLGRDRIDPEGRLECRMTQALEELEKEHDNVAVITLPADKGIFSFGDYHSTTANLNYINEFQHLFNIAIGNSNQPIKDFYISPEIKKLLYGTNEQAIVKRLLMGSFNKMGAASHKPLSKAQRQAIWFDFNKFALPDLMISELKPLTFNFTCKDAIDRGGVSSAYYNLMKSIESGRPMSREEFERALHAAPAMVKGRGMNHHVELLWNAIDFYINSDYKQVKQDIPWLVQWRDDNCPHRRANELLLIRIPQARIDLQELKRSYTKDLPEQAGKLIDLVEEQARKNTSGKRLLLQAVSDTIDLLENPTPEKKQRYELLANQLEVKDPRWRAAAGIMKIIAGIFHYVFTFGSSKMFNSGVATFRTSQNASERKQIQLSMKELVRQNMDDTEQPDDSSTPIEYSLA
;
A
#
# COMPACT_ATOMS: atom_id res chain seq x y z
N MET A 1 -12.41 -3.86 -23.62
CA MET A 1 -13.63 -4.11 -22.81
C MET A 1 -13.19 -4.09 -21.34
N ALA A 2 -13.92 -3.41 -20.46
CA ALA A 2 -13.57 -3.35 -19.04
C ALA A 2 -13.80 -4.73 -18.40
N MET A 3 -12.87 -5.20 -17.55
CA MET A 3 -13.11 -6.41 -16.75
C MET A 3 -13.95 -6.10 -15.52
N SER A 4 -14.93 -6.94 -15.21
CA SER A 4 -15.67 -6.87 -13.94
C SER A 4 -14.84 -7.34 -12.75
N SER A 5 -15.30 -7.04 -11.53
CA SER A 5 -14.62 -7.51 -10.31
C SER A 5 -14.60 -9.03 -10.21
N GLU A 6 -15.67 -9.70 -10.67
CA GLU A 6 -15.71 -11.16 -10.75
C GLU A 6 -14.69 -11.72 -11.75
N GLN A 7 -14.60 -11.14 -12.96
CA GLN A 7 -13.65 -11.59 -13.97
C GLN A 7 -12.21 -11.42 -13.50
N ILE A 8 -11.88 -10.27 -12.86
CA ILE A 8 -10.58 -10.02 -12.26
C ILE A 8 -10.28 -11.05 -11.16
N HIS A 9 -11.25 -11.31 -10.27
CA HIS A 9 -11.04 -12.26 -9.18
C HIS A 9 -10.80 -13.68 -9.71
N ASN A 10 -11.59 -14.12 -10.70
CA ASN A 10 -11.44 -15.41 -11.34
C ASN A 10 -10.05 -15.57 -11.99
N GLN A 11 -9.61 -14.54 -12.72
CA GLN A 11 -8.26 -14.51 -13.31
C GLN A 11 -7.17 -14.54 -12.25
N ASN A 12 -7.31 -13.77 -11.17
CA ASN A 12 -6.34 -13.74 -10.10
C ASN A 12 -6.25 -15.07 -9.34
N CYS A 13 -7.38 -15.77 -9.14
CA CYS A 13 -7.39 -17.11 -8.59
C CYS A 13 -6.69 -18.12 -9.50
N TYR A 14 -6.89 -18.03 -10.82
CA TYR A 14 -6.12 -18.83 -11.78
C TYR A 14 -4.61 -18.58 -11.67
N LEU A 15 -4.18 -17.31 -11.63
CA LEU A 15 -2.76 -16.96 -11.49
C LEU A 15 -2.17 -17.45 -10.17
N TYR A 16 -2.89 -17.29 -9.06
CA TYR A 16 -2.47 -17.81 -7.76
C TYR A 16 -2.29 -19.33 -7.80
N LEU A 17 -3.32 -20.07 -8.25
CA LEU A 17 -3.29 -21.53 -8.30
C LEU A 17 -2.21 -22.06 -9.25
N ARG A 18 -1.98 -21.36 -10.37
CA ARG A 18 -0.87 -21.67 -11.28
C ARG A 18 0.49 -21.47 -10.61
N GLY A 19 0.65 -20.40 -9.81
CA GLY A 19 1.88 -20.15 -9.05
C GLY A 19 2.18 -21.21 -7.98
N ILE A 20 1.15 -21.82 -7.40
CA ILE A 20 1.26 -22.93 -6.44
C ILE A 20 1.86 -24.19 -7.09
N VAL A 21 1.56 -24.44 -8.37
CA VAL A 21 1.90 -25.70 -9.04
C VAL A 21 3.03 -25.50 -10.07
N GLU A 22 4.22 -25.18 -9.55
CA GLU A 22 5.39 -24.88 -10.39
C GLU A 22 5.88 -26.08 -11.20
N ASN A 23 6.41 -25.82 -12.40
CA ASN A 23 6.86 -26.84 -13.35
C ASN A 23 5.80 -27.91 -13.67
N GLY A 24 4.52 -27.56 -13.49
CA GLY A 24 3.40 -28.43 -13.83
C GLY A 24 3.21 -29.62 -12.91
N LYS A 25 3.74 -29.60 -11.67
CA LYS A 25 3.59 -30.73 -10.74
C LYS A 25 3.33 -30.28 -9.29
N LEU A 26 2.36 -30.93 -8.66
CA LEU A 26 2.20 -30.92 -7.20
C LEU A 26 3.21 -31.91 -6.59
N PRO A 27 3.73 -31.66 -5.37
CA PRO A 27 4.54 -32.65 -4.67
C PRO A 27 3.77 -33.97 -4.55
N LYS A 28 4.44 -35.10 -4.82
CA LYS A 28 3.80 -36.44 -4.82
C LYS A 28 3.02 -36.71 -3.53
N ALA A 29 3.60 -36.36 -2.38
CA ALA A 29 2.99 -36.54 -1.08
C ALA A 29 1.70 -35.71 -0.88
N ILE A 30 1.64 -34.50 -1.46
CA ILE A 30 0.44 -33.65 -1.44
C ILE A 30 -0.60 -34.18 -2.41
N TYR A 31 -0.16 -34.53 -3.63
CA TYR A 31 -1.05 -35.11 -4.63
C TYR A 31 -1.72 -36.37 -4.09
N ALA A 32 -1.03 -37.23 -3.34
CA ALA A 32 -1.63 -38.45 -2.77
C ALA A 32 -2.87 -38.17 -1.91
N ILE A 33 -2.84 -37.12 -1.09
CA ILE A 33 -3.91 -36.80 -0.12
C ILE A 33 -4.98 -35.85 -0.66
N PHE A 34 -4.77 -35.22 -1.81
CA PHE A 34 -5.80 -34.35 -2.40
C PHE A 34 -7.05 -35.15 -2.79
N PRO A 35 -8.26 -34.62 -2.53
CA PRO A 35 -9.49 -35.19 -3.08
C PRO A 35 -9.50 -35.05 -4.61
N GLN A 36 -10.23 -35.93 -5.28
CA GLN A 36 -10.32 -35.93 -6.75
C GLN A 36 -10.86 -34.60 -7.29
N THR A 37 -11.76 -33.95 -6.53
CA THR A 37 -12.32 -32.63 -6.81
C THR A 37 -11.28 -31.52 -6.90
N LEU A 38 -10.10 -31.67 -6.26
CA LEU A 38 -8.97 -30.75 -6.40
C LEU A 38 -7.93 -31.26 -7.39
N LYS A 39 -7.66 -32.57 -7.43
CA LYS A 39 -6.66 -33.18 -8.32
C LYS A 39 -6.88 -32.83 -9.79
N ASP A 40 -8.06 -33.13 -10.33
CA ASP A 40 -8.31 -32.98 -11.76
C ASP A 40 -8.28 -31.52 -12.21
N PRO A 41 -8.97 -30.58 -11.51
CA PRO A 41 -8.91 -29.18 -11.89
C PRO A 41 -7.53 -28.55 -11.78
N LEU A 42 -6.79 -28.83 -10.70
CA LEU A 42 -5.43 -28.29 -10.53
C LEU A 42 -4.48 -28.85 -11.59
N THR A 43 -4.63 -30.13 -11.97
CA THR A 43 -3.84 -30.71 -13.06
C THR A 43 -4.16 -30.04 -14.41
N ARG A 44 -5.44 -29.73 -14.68
CA ARG A 44 -5.85 -29.04 -15.92
C ARG A 44 -5.33 -27.61 -16.01
N ILE A 45 -5.27 -26.87 -14.90
CA ILE A 45 -4.74 -25.50 -14.84
C ILE A 45 -3.28 -25.43 -15.34
N LEU A 46 -2.53 -26.52 -15.20
CA LEU A 46 -1.12 -26.58 -15.60
C LEU A 46 -0.92 -26.65 -17.11
N GLN A 47 -1.93 -27.12 -17.82
CA GLN A 47 -1.86 -27.44 -19.24
C GLN A 47 -2.68 -26.47 -20.09
N ALA A 48 -3.49 -25.62 -19.47
CA ALA A 48 -4.47 -24.79 -20.15
C ALA A 48 -4.15 -23.29 -19.99
N ALA A 49 -4.43 -22.52 -21.04
CA ALA A 49 -4.56 -21.07 -20.93
C ALA A 49 -5.75 -20.71 -20.02
N TYR A 50 -5.76 -19.47 -19.52
CA TYR A 50 -6.88 -18.96 -18.71
C TYR A 50 -8.21 -19.09 -19.47
N ASN A 51 -9.19 -19.77 -18.87
CA ASN A 51 -10.54 -19.90 -19.40
C ASN A 51 -11.53 -19.09 -18.53
N PRO A 52 -12.09 -17.97 -19.04
CA PRO A 52 -12.98 -17.12 -18.24
C PRO A 52 -14.25 -17.82 -17.76
N ASN A 53 -14.65 -18.94 -18.38
CA ASN A 53 -15.85 -19.71 -18.01
C ASN A 53 -15.57 -20.82 -17.00
N PHE A 54 -14.32 -21.00 -16.56
CA PHE A 54 -13.98 -21.95 -15.51
C PHE A 54 -14.03 -21.26 -14.13
N PRO A 55 -14.63 -21.90 -13.09
CA PRO A 55 -14.79 -21.29 -11.78
C PRO A 55 -13.52 -21.41 -10.91
N TYR A 56 -12.48 -20.64 -11.23
CA TYR A 56 -11.21 -20.69 -10.49
C TYR A 56 -11.32 -20.16 -9.06
N ALA A 57 -12.25 -19.26 -8.78
CA ALA A 57 -12.45 -18.76 -7.41
C ALA A 57 -13.05 -19.83 -6.50
N ASP A 58 -13.95 -20.67 -7.02
CA ASP A 58 -14.44 -21.84 -6.29
C ASP A 58 -13.31 -22.83 -6.00
N LEU A 59 -12.49 -23.13 -7.02
CA LEU A 59 -11.35 -24.03 -6.85
C LEU A 59 -10.32 -23.49 -5.84
N TYR A 60 -10.07 -22.18 -5.85
CA TYR A 60 -9.19 -21.52 -4.90
C TYR A 60 -9.71 -21.63 -3.46
N ARG A 61 -11.00 -21.37 -3.26
CA ARG A 61 -11.66 -21.54 -1.95
C ARG A 61 -11.51 -22.98 -1.47
N ASP A 62 -11.84 -23.94 -2.31
CA ASP A 62 -11.80 -25.36 -1.97
C ASP A 62 -10.37 -25.84 -1.68
N PHE A 63 -9.37 -25.30 -2.40
CA PHE A 63 -7.95 -25.50 -2.09
C PHE A 63 -7.61 -25.00 -0.68
N PHE A 64 -7.98 -23.77 -0.31
CA PHE A 64 -7.65 -23.23 1.01
C PHE A 64 -8.38 -23.95 2.15
N VAL A 65 -9.64 -24.34 1.94
CA VAL A 65 -10.37 -25.19 2.89
C VAL A 65 -9.60 -26.49 3.14
N PHE A 66 -9.18 -27.17 2.06
CA PHE A 66 -8.39 -28.39 2.18
C PHE A 66 -7.09 -28.16 2.95
N ILE A 67 -6.33 -27.11 2.63
CA ILE A 67 -5.04 -26.83 3.28
C ILE A 67 -5.23 -26.56 4.78
N ASP A 68 -6.20 -25.75 5.17
CA ASP A 68 -6.47 -25.48 6.60
C ASP A 68 -6.87 -26.78 7.35
N GLU A 69 -7.77 -27.57 6.78
CA GLU A 69 -8.24 -28.83 7.39
C GLU A 69 -7.13 -29.89 7.49
N ASN A 70 -6.21 -29.92 6.51
CA ASN A 70 -5.16 -30.94 6.41
C ASN A 70 -3.78 -30.45 6.85
N SER A 71 -3.66 -29.25 7.44
CA SER A 71 -2.37 -28.67 7.81
C SER A 71 -1.55 -29.59 8.74
N LYS A 72 -2.19 -30.24 9.71
CA LYS A 72 -1.53 -31.22 10.61
C LYS A 72 -1.09 -32.48 9.88
N ALA A 73 -1.88 -32.97 8.92
CA ALA A 73 -1.55 -34.15 8.13
C ALA A 73 -0.36 -33.86 7.21
N ILE A 74 -0.34 -32.69 6.56
CA ILE A 74 0.78 -32.23 5.73
C ILE A 74 2.06 -32.12 6.58
N GLU A 75 1.96 -31.56 7.78
CA GLU A 75 3.09 -31.47 8.70
C GLU A 75 3.60 -32.86 9.12
N LEU A 76 2.70 -33.81 9.41
CA LEU A 76 3.06 -35.19 9.74
C LEU A 76 3.77 -35.90 8.59
N ILE A 77 3.29 -35.72 7.35
CA ILE A 77 3.95 -36.22 6.14
C ILE A 77 5.39 -35.70 6.06
N LYS A 78 5.58 -34.39 6.21
CA LYS A 78 6.91 -33.76 6.20
C LYS A 78 7.83 -34.36 7.27
N ARG A 79 7.34 -34.49 8.51
CA ARG A 79 8.11 -35.08 9.62
C ARG A 79 8.50 -36.54 9.34
N ASN A 80 7.61 -37.32 8.76
CA ASN A 80 7.89 -38.72 8.40
C ASN A 80 8.94 -38.84 7.30
N LEU A 81 8.87 -37.99 6.27
CA LEU A 81 9.88 -37.92 5.21
C LEU A 81 11.26 -37.55 5.80
N GLN A 82 11.31 -36.54 6.67
CA GLN A 82 12.54 -36.13 7.34
C GLN A 82 13.13 -37.24 8.20
N LYS A 83 12.31 -37.90 9.01
CA LYS A 83 12.75 -39.04 9.85
C LYS A 83 13.35 -40.17 9.02
N ARG A 84 12.74 -40.49 7.86
CA ARG A 84 13.27 -41.51 6.94
C ARG A 84 14.62 -41.07 6.35
N LEU A 85 14.75 -39.81 5.95
CA LEU A 85 16.00 -39.24 5.46
C LEU A 85 17.11 -39.31 6.54
N ASP A 86 16.81 -38.97 7.78
CA ASP A 86 17.77 -38.99 8.89
C ASP A 86 18.25 -40.42 9.19
N ILE A 87 17.34 -41.40 9.18
CA ILE A 87 17.68 -42.83 9.35
C ILE A 87 18.61 -43.30 8.23
N LEU A 88 18.31 -42.98 6.97
CA LEU A 88 19.13 -43.42 5.83
C LEU A 88 20.50 -42.74 5.81
N THR A 89 20.54 -41.44 6.10
CA THR A 89 21.80 -40.67 6.18
C THR A 89 22.70 -41.20 7.31
N THR A 90 22.12 -41.49 8.48
CA THR A 90 22.86 -42.08 9.61
C THR A 90 23.41 -43.46 9.25
N ARG A 91 22.61 -44.32 8.61
CA ARG A 91 23.05 -45.64 8.13
C ARG A 91 24.19 -45.54 7.12
N GLN A 92 24.13 -44.56 6.23
CA GLN A 92 25.18 -44.33 5.24
C GLN A 92 26.49 -43.90 5.91
N ASN A 93 26.44 -42.95 6.85
CA ASN A 93 27.61 -42.46 7.57
C ASN A 93 28.29 -43.55 8.42
N LEU A 94 27.51 -44.46 9.02
CA LEU A 94 28.04 -45.61 9.76
C LEU A 94 28.77 -46.62 8.86
N ARG A 95 28.32 -46.78 7.60
CA ARG A 95 28.96 -47.69 6.63
C ARG A 95 30.24 -47.12 6.01
N SER A 96 30.34 -45.81 5.84
CA SER A 96 31.56 -45.16 5.34
C SER A 96 32.72 -45.19 6.34
N ASN A 97 32.45 -45.37 7.64
CA ASN A 97 33.46 -45.44 8.70
C ASN A 97 33.90 -46.87 9.07
N SER A 98 33.29 -47.92 8.50
CA SER A 98 33.75 -49.29 8.70
C SER A 98 34.90 -49.64 7.75
N GLY A 99 36.05 -48.97 7.94
CA GLY A 99 37.30 -49.33 7.28
C GLY A 99 37.92 -50.56 7.97
N GLY A 100 37.74 -51.74 7.38
CA GLY A 100 38.45 -52.95 7.80
C GLY A 100 37.76 -54.25 7.43
N PHE A 101 38.38 -55.00 6.52
CA PHE A 101 38.15 -56.42 6.16
C PHE A 101 36.90 -56.79 5.32
N PHE A 102 37.07 -56.95 4.00
CA PHE A 102 36.81 -58.17 3.19
C PHE A 102 36.64 -57.85 1.68
N ASP A 103 37.44 -58.50 0.83
CA ASP A 103 37.68 -58.18 -0.59
C ASP A 103 36.70 -58.81 -1.62
N ALA A 104 35.56 -59.36 -1.17
CA ALA A 104 34.52 -59.90 -2.06
C ALA A 104 33.11 -59.32 -1.80
N LYS A 105 32.94 -58.56 -0.71
CA LYS A 105 31.68 -57.85 -0.37
C LYS A 105 31.58 -56.47 -1.00
N GLN A 106 32.66 -55.94 -1.59
CA GLN A 106 32.71 -54.57 -2.13
C GLN A 106 31.76 -54.35 -3.33
N SER A 107 31.57 -55.34 -4.21
CA SER A 107 30.67 -55.19 -5.37
C SER A 107 29.18 -55.19 -4.97
N ILE A 108 28.77 -56.04 -4.03
CA ILE A 108 27.41 -56.06 -3.47
C ILE A 108 27.15 -54.82 -2.59
N GLN A 109 28.17 -54.36 -1.85
CA GLN A 109 28.09 -53.13 -1.07
C GLN A 109 28.01 -51.88 -1.95
N ALA A 110 28.70 -51.84 -3.09
CA ALA A 110 28.64 -50.71 -4.03
C ALA A 110 27.24 -50.54 -4.65
N ILE A 111 26.57 -51.65 -5.02
CA ILE A 111 25.19 -51.61 -5.54
C ILE A 111 24.21 -51.16 -4.45
N SER A 112 24.32 -51.74 -3.24
CA SER A 112 23.48 -51.32 -2.09
C SER A 112 23.71 -49.86 -1.68
N PHE A 113 24.91 -49.32 -1.88
CA PHE A 113 25.26 -47.94 -1.58
C PHE A 113 24.70 -46.96 -2.62
N ALA A 114 24.79 -47.31 -3.91
CA ALA A 114 24.18 -46.54 -5.00
C ALA A 114 22.64 -46.44 -4.84
N ASP A 115 21.99 -47.55 -4.48
CA ASP A 115 20.54 -47.58 -4.20
C ASP A 115 20.18 -46.67 -3.01
N SER A 116 20.96 -46.72 -1.93
CA SER A 116 20.75 -45.89 -0.73
C SER A 116 20.95 -44.40 -1.03
N GLN A 117 21.95 -44.03 -1.84
CA GLN A 117 22.18 -42.65 -2.23
C GLN A 117 21.06 -42.11 -3.14
N SER A 118 20.57 -42.94 -4.05
CA SER A 118 19.42 -42.62 -4.91
C SER A 118 18.16 -42.37 -4.07
N GLU A 119 17.89 -43.21 -3.07
CA GLU A 119 16.77 -43.03 -2.14
C GLU A 119 16.92 -41.75 -1.29
N ILE A 120 18.13 -41.47 -0.77
CA ILE A 120 18.43 -40.24 -0.03
C ILE A 120 18.17 -39.01 -0.91
N ASN A 121 18.63 -39.03 -2.16
CA ASN A 121 18.42 -37.93 -3.10
C ASN A 121 16.94 -37.74 -3.45
N ALA A 122 16.20 -38.85 -3.62
CA ALA A 122 14.75 -38.81 -3.85
C ALA A 122 14.00 -38.19 -2.66
N LEU A 123 14.34 -38.57 -1.43
CA LEU A 123 13.73 -38.00 -0.23
C LEU A 123 14.08 -36.52 -0.03
N LYS A 124 15.34 -36.12 -0.26
CA LYS A 124 15.75 -34.71 -0.24
C LYS A 124 14.94 -33.90 -1.25
N THR A 125 14.74 -34.45 -2.44
CA THR A 125 13.94 -33.81 -3.50
C THR A 125 12.48 -33.67 -3.06
N GLU A 126 11.86 -34.74 -2.57
CA GLU A 126 10.46 -34.72 -2.13
C GLU A 126 10.21 -33.78 -0.94
N ILE A 127 11.14 -33.73 0.02
CA ILE A 127 11.10 -32.77 1.14
C ILE A 127 11.23 -31.33 0.62
N ASN A 128 12.15 -31.07 -0.31
CA ASN A 128 12.34 -29.75 -0.90
C ASN A 128 11.11 -29.30 -1.69
N GLU A 129 10.53 -30.19 -2.52
CA GLU A 129 9.28 -29.92 -3.25
C GLU A 129 8.13 -29.59 -2.29
N LEU A 130 7.99 -30.37 -1.20
CA LEU A 130 6.98 -30.12 -0.18
C LEU A 130 7.21 -28.79 0.55
N ASN A 131 8.45 -28.49 0.94
CA ASN A 131 8.80 -27.22 1.57
C ASN A 131 8.49 -26.03 0.66
N HIS A 132 8.82 -26.16 -0.62
CA HIS A 132 8.58 -25.12 -1.59
C HIS A 132 7.08 -24.89 -1.82
N PHE A 133 6.30 -25.98 -1.93
CA PHE A 133 4.84 -25.91 -2.01
C PHE A 133 4.24 -25.19 -0.80
N ILE A 134 4.64 -25.57 0.42
CA ILE A 134 4.14 -24.92 1.63
C ILE A 134 4.53 -23.43 1.64
N HIS A 135 5.78 -23.11 1.29
CA HIS A 135 6.27 -21.72 1.24
C HIS A 135 5.42 -20.85 0.30
N LYS A 136 5.06 -21.38 -0.87
CA LYS A 136 4.26 -20.71 -1.89
C LYS A 136 2.80 -20.44 -1.49
N ILE A 137 2.28 -21.07 -0.43
CA ILE A 137 0.92 -20.73 0.07
C ILE A 137 0.83 -19.23 0.41
N TYR A 138 1.88 -18.65 0.99
CA TYR A 138 1.91 -17.22 1.34
C TYR A 138 2.92 -16.39 0.54
N ALA A 139 4.06 -16.99 0.16
CA ALA A 139 5.10 -16.34 -0.64
C ALA A 139 4.92 -16.66 -2.13
N ASN A 140 3.70 -16.49 -2.64
CA ASN A 140 3.35 -16.79 -4.03
C ASN A 140 3.75 -15.63 -4.95
N ASP A 141 4.61 -15.90 -5.92
CA ASP A 141 4.99 -14.94 -6.95
C ASP A 141 4.07 -15.08 -8.17
N ASN A 142 2.86 -14.51 -8.06
CA ASN A 142 1.78 -14.69 -9.03
C ASN A 142 1.43 -13.44 -9.82
N HIS A 143 2.10 -12.31 -9.55
CA HIS A 143 1.89 -11.02 -10.25
C HIS A 143 0.43 -10.50 -10.28
N ILE A 144 -0.45 -10.97 -9.39
CA ILE A 144 -1.88 -10.60 -9.43
C ILE A 144 -2.11 -9.10 -9.22
N LEU A 145 -1.24 -8.44 -8.45
CA LEU A 145 -1.32 -7.00 -8.23
C LEU A 145 -0.99 -6.21 -9.50
N ASP A 146 -0.05 -6.70 -10.31
CA ASP A 146 0.33 -6.09 -11.58
C ASP A 146 -0.85 -6.18 -12.56
N VAL A 147 -1.37 -7.39 -12.77
CA VAL A 147 -2.51 -7.66 -13.65
C VAL A 147 -3.77 -6.89 -13.23
N THR A 148 -4.05 -6.84 -11.92
CA THR A 148 -5.19 -6.07 -11.40
C THR A 148 -5.01 -4.58 -11.67
N PHE A 149 -3.80 -4.04 -11.46
CA PHE A 149 -3.54 -2.63 -11.63
C PHE A 149 -3.67 -2.18 -13.09
N GLU A 150 -3.19 -2.97 -14.05
CA GLU A 150 -3.34 -2.65 -15.48
C GLU A 150 -4.81 -2.39 -15.89
N SER A 151 -5.75 -3.09 -15.26
CA SER A 151 -7.19 -2.93 -15.50
C SER A 151 -7.76 -1.59 -15.02
N ILE A 152 -7.10 -0.95 -14.06
CA ILE A 152 -7.57 0.27 -13.38
C ILE A 152 -6.60 1.46 -13.52
N LYS A 153 -5.40 1.27 -14.07
CA LYS A 153 -4.27 2.21 -14.11
C LYS A 153 -4.62 3.59 -14.65
N HIS A 154 -5.49 3.65 -15.65
CA HIS A 154 -5.95 4.90 -16.26
C HIS A 154 -6.77 5.79 -15.31
N ILE A 155 -7.35 5.23 -14.24
CA ILE A 155 -8.17 5.97 -13.27
C ILE A 155 -7.30 6.86 -12.36
N PRO A 156 -6.34 6.34 -11.56
CA PRO A 156 -5.48 7.18 -10.74
C PRO A 156 -4.53 8.05 -11.57
N ALA A 157 -4.10 7.60 -12.75
CA ALA A 157 -3.25 8.39 -13.64
C ALA A 157 -3.91 9.69 -14.14
N ASN A 158 -5.24 9.68 -14.29
CA ASN A 158 -6.01 10.82 -14.76
C ASN A 158 -6.81 11.52 -13.67
N HIS A 159 -6.67 11.10 -12.40
CA HIS A 159 -7.42 11.71 -11.31
C HIS A 159 -6.96 13.15 -11.09
N LYS A 160 -7.94 14.05 -10.91
CA LYS A 160 -7.71 15.46 -10.66
C LYS A 160 -8.50 15.99 -9.47
N PRO A 161 -8.07 17.14 -8.91
CA PRO A 161 -8.76 17.75 -7.79
C PRO A 161 -10.16 18.24 -8.16
N VAL A 162 -10.58 18.28 -9.42
CA VAL A 162 -11.94 18.72 -9.77
C VAL A 162 -12.90 17.56 -9.98
N ASP A 163 -12.39 16.33 -10.00
CA ASP A 163 -13.19 15.16 -10.30
C ASP A 163 -14.35 14.97 -9.32
N LYS A 164 -15.51 14.62 -9.89
CA LYS A 164 -16.74 14.36 -9.16
C LYS A 164 -16.66 13.09 -8.32
N ARG A 165 -15.98 12.06 -8.82
CA ARG A 165 -15.80 10.78 -8.14
C ARG A 165 -14.38 10.68 -7.60
N LYS A 166 -14.23 10.28 -6.34
CA LYS A 166 -12.94 9.84 -5.81
C LYS A 166 -12.49 8.57 -6.53
N ILE A 167 -11.18 8.34 -6.63
CA ILE A 167 -10.57 7.14 -7.24
C ILE A 167 -11.26 5.85 -6.77
N ALA A 168 -11.51 5.72 -5.45
CA ALA A 168 -12.21 4.58 -4.88
C ALA A 168 -13.54 4.24 -5.58
N SER A 169 -14.36 5.26 -5.81
CA SER A 169 -15.67 5.12 -6.45
C SER A 169 -15.58 4.97 -7.95
N ALA A 170 -14.59 5.59 -8.59
CA ALA A 170 -14.34 5.44 -10.02
C ALA A 170 -13.95 4.00 -10.34
N ILE A 171 -13.01 3.41 -9.59
CA ILE A 171 -12.64 1.99 -9.68
C ILE A 171 -13.85 1.09 -9.40
N ARG A 172 -14.65 1.38 -8.37
CA ARG A 172 -15.86 0.61 -8.08
C ARG A 172 -16.86 0.59 -9.25
N THR A 173 -16.99 1.73 -9.94
CA THR A 173 -17.86 1.79 -11.11
C THR A 173 -17.28 0.98 -12.26
N GLN A 174 -15.98 1.09 -12.51
CA GLN A 174 -15.27 0.39 -13.58
C GLN A 174 -15.35 -1.13 -13.43
N LEU A 175 -15.31 -1.63 -12.18
CA LEU A 175 -15.27 -3.05 -11.86
C LEU A 175 -16.65 -3.63 -11.48
N ALA A 176 -17.75 -2.95 -11.80
CA ALA A 176 -19.08 -3.43 -11.46
C ALA A 176 -19.36 -4.79 -12.12
N ASP A 177 -20.02 -5.70 -11.39
CA ASP A 177 -20.43 -7.01 -11.91
C ASP A 177 -21.76 -6.87 -12.67
N GLU A 178 -21.69 -6.76 -14.01
CA GLU A 178 -22.88 -6.60 -14.89
C GLU A 178 -23.24 -7.88 -15.65
N HIS A 179 -22.43 -8.94 -15.53
CA HIS A 179 -22.57 -10.18 -16.28
C HIS A 179 -22.94 -11.37 -15.39
N PRO A 180 -23.48 -12.47 -15.95
CA PRO A 180 -23.75 -13.69 -15.20
C PRO A 180 -22.48 -14.22 -14.52
N ARG A 181 -22.69 -14.78 -13.33
CA ARG A 181 -21.61 -15.35 -12.54
C ARG A 181 -21.14 -16.68 -13.07
N VAL A 182 -19.84 -16.87 -13.06
CA VAL A 182 -19.17 -18.15 -13.27
C VAL A 182 -18.91 -18.84 -11.93
N ASN A 183 -18.63 -18.07 -10.88
CA ASN A 183 -18.25 -18.60 -9.57
C ASN A 183 -19.40 -18.56 -8.55
N THR A 184 -19.44 -19.54 -7.65
CA THR A 184 -20.29 -19.49 -6.44
C THR A 184 -19.62 -18.69 -5.31
N ALA A 185 -18.29 -18.66 -5.29
CA ALA A 185 -17.48 -17.86 -4.38
C ALA A 185 -17.78 -16.36 -4.57
N PRO A 186 -17.75 -15.58 -3.48
CA PRO A 186 -18.10 -14.17 -3.53
C PRO A 186 -17.09 -13.38 -4.38
N SER A 187 -17.59 -12.47 -5.22
CA SER A 187 -16.75 -11.52 -5.95
C SER A 187 -16.19 -10.43 -5.02
N PRO A 188 -15.17 -9.67 -5.43
CA PRO A 188 -14.69 -8.51 -4.67
C PRO A 188 -15.81 -7.50 -4.38
N SER A 189 -16.70 -7.26 -5.34
CA SER A 189 -17.85 -6.37 -5.14
C SER A 189 -18.84 -6.90 -4.09
N ASP A 190 -19.05 -8.22 -3.99
CA ASP A 190 -19.87 -8.80 -2.92
C ASP A 190 -19.27 -8.58 -1.54
N VAL A 191 -17.96 -8.75 -1.42
CA VAL A 191 -17.24 -8.63 -0.14
C VAL A 191 -17.29 -7.20 0.39
N ASP A 192 -17.37 -6.20 -0.49
CA ASP A 192 -17.55 -4.78 -0.11
C ASP A 192 -19.00 -4.42 0.24
N SER A 193 -19.97 -5.30 -0.06
CA SER A 193 -21.38 -5.07 0.25
C SER A 193 -21.61 -4.86 1.75
N PHE A 194 -22.60 -4.04 2.11
CA PHE A 194 -22.91 -3.77 3.52
C PHE A 194 -23.26 -5.04 4.29
N LYS A 195 -24.01 -5.96 3.66
CA LYS A 195 -24.37 -7.26 4.24
C LYS A 195 -23.13 -8.13 4.53
N SER A 196 -22.20 -8.24 3.57
CA SER A 196 -20.97 -9.00 3.79
C SER A 196 -20.10 -8.36 4.86
N ARG A 197 -19.95 -7.03 4.86
CA ARG A 197 -19.20 -6.31 5.91
C ARG A 197 -19.79 -6.53 7.31
N ALA A 198 -21.11 -6.46 7.44
CA ALA A 198 -21.79 -6.74 8.71
C ALA A 198 -21.58 -8.19 9.15
N LYS A 199 -21.72 -9.17 8.24
CA LYS A 199 -21.45 -10.58 8.52
C LYS A 199 -19.99 -10.82 8.92
N ASP A 200 -19.04 -10.21 8.21
CA ASP A 200 -17.61 -10.38 8.51
C ASP A 200 -17.18 -9.66 9.78
N THR A 201 -17.92 -8.65 10.21
CA THR A 201 -17.65 -7.97 11.48
C THR A 201 -18.30 -8.73 12.62
N PHE A 202 -19.59 -9.07 12.56
CA PHE A 202 -20.34 -9.62 13.71
C PHE A 202 -20.59 -11.13 13.66
N GLY A 203 -20.26 -11.77 12.55
CA GLY A 203 -20.49 -13.20 12.34
C GLY A 203 -19.52 -14.09 13.10
N ARG A 204 -20.02 -15.28 13.42
CA ARG A 204 -19.24 -16.37 14.05
C ARG A 204 -18.14 -16.93 13.16
N GLU A 205 -18.32 -16.80 11.84
CA GLU A 205 -17.37 -17.24 10.81
C GLU A 205 -16.64 -16.04 10.21
N TYR A 206 -15.32 -16.12 10.17
CA TYR A 206 -14.48 -15.17 9.44
C TYR A 206 -13.17 -15.85 9.06
N LYS A 207 -12.99 -16.15 7.76
CA LYS A 207 -11.78 -16.76 7.19
C LYS A 207 -11.36 -15.96 5.94
N PRO A 208 -10.43 -14.99 6.04
CA PRO A 208 -10.15 -14.06 4.95
C PRO A 208 -9.55 -14.72 3.71
N GLN A 209 -8.73 -15.76 3.89
CA GLN A 209 -8.10 -16.49 2.78
C GLN A 209 -9.10 -17.35 1.99
N HIS A 210 -10.31 -17.59 2.52
CA HIS A 210 -11.34 -18.41 1.86
C HIS A 210 -12.24 -17.59 0.91
N LYS A 211 -11.91 -16.31 0.70
CA LYS A 211 -12.67 -15.38 -0.14
C LYS A 211 -11.74 -14.74 -1.17
N THR A 212 -11.70 -13.41 -1.20
CA THR A 212 -11.01 -12.60 -2.21
C THR A 212 -9.60 -12.20 -1.81
N SER A 213 -9.15 -12.55 -0.60
CA SER A 213 -7.79 -12.25 -0.15
C SER A 213 -6.84 -13.32 -0.66
N LEU A 214 -6.04 -12.96 -1.67
CA LEU A 214 -5.04 -13.82 -2.29
C LEU A 214 -3.64 -13.44 -1.81
N ALA A 215 -2.86 -14.41 -1.29
CA ALA A 215 -1.49 -14.14 -0.89
C ALA A 215 -0.59 -13.86 -2.12
N THR A 216 0.27 -12.86 -2.03
CA THR A 216 1.13 -12.43 -3.16
C THR A 216 2.40 -11.78 -2.64
N LYS A 217 3.51 -11.96 -3.35
CA LYS A 217 4.70 -11.12 -3.22
C LYS A 217 4.42 -9.73 -3.78
N ARG A 218 5.05 -8.71 -3.20
CA ARG A 218 5.08 -7.34 -3.73
C ARG A 218 6.44 -7.07 -4.35
N HIS A 219 6.42 -6.57 -5.59
CA HIS A 219 7.63 -6.23 -6.34
C HIS A 219 7.85 -4.73 -6.36
N TYR A 220 9.06 -4.34 -5.97
CA TYR A 220 9.49 -2.95 -5.97
C TYR A 220 10.86 -2.83 -6.62
N LYS A 221 10.98 -1.94 -7.61
CA LYS A 221 12.20 -1.79 -8.43
C LYS A 221 13.42 -1.38 -7.62
N TYR A 222 13.20 -0.59 -6.55
CA TYR A 222 14.30 -0.15 -5.70
C TYR A 222 14.99 -1.32 -4.96
N LYS A 223 14.34 -2.49 -4.86
CA LYS A 223 14.91 -3.71 -4.27
C LYS A 223 15.74 -4.52 -5.26
N ASP A 224 15.70 -4.21 -6.57
CA ASP A 224 16.36 -5.00 -7.60
C ASP A 224 17.88 -5.04 -7.39
N GLY A 225 18.42 -6.26 -7.33
CA GLY A 225 19.83 -6.52 -7.06
C GLY A 225 20.29 -6.30 -5.61
N LEU A 226 19.36 -6.01 -4.69
CA LEU A 226 19.65 -5.85 -3.27
C LEU A 226 19.19 -7.07 -2.48
N ASN A 227 19.97 -7.49 -1.48
CA ASN A 227 19.59 -8.52 -0.54
C ASN A 227 18.69 -7.94 0.57
N LEU A 228 17.48 -7.54 0.20
CA LEU A 228 16.47 -7.00 1.11
C LEU A 228 15.36 -8.03 1.39
N PRO A 229 14.73 -8.00 2.57
CA PRO A 229 13.61 -8.88 2.87
C PRO A 229 12.44 -8.73 1.88
N GLU A 230 11.81 -9.85 1.56
CA GLU A 230 10.64 -9.87 0.68
C GLU A 230 9.41 -9.33 1.42
N GLU A 231 8.62 -8.49 0.74
CA GLU A 231 7.33 -8.08 1.29
C GLU A 231 6.22 -8.97 0.75
N LEU A 232 5.45 -9.54 1.67
CA LEU A 232 4.28 -10.36 1.36
C LEU A 232 3.00 -9.54 1.63
N ARG A 233 1.98 -9.79 0.81
CA ARG A 233 0.62 -9.27 1.02
C ARG A 233 -0.32 -10.42 1.28
N PHE A 234 -0.96 -10.41 2.44
CA PHE A 234 -2.10 -11.25 2.78
C PHE A 234 -2.89 -10.57 3.91
N GLY A 235 -4.19 -10.83 3.99
CA GLY A 235 -5.05 -10.34 5.08
C GLY A 235 -4.67 -10.96 6.43
N THR A 236 -5.40 -10.60 7.49
CA THR A 236 -5.10 -11.13 8.83
C THR A 236 -5.11 -12.66 8.85
N GLN A 237 -4.14 -13.26 9.54
CA GLN A 237 -4.05 -14.72 9.70
C GLN A 237 -4.80 -15.22 10.93
N VAL A 238 -5.60 -14.35 11.55
CA VAL A 238 -6.58 -14.75 12.54
C VAL A 238 -7.91 -14.99 11.84
N GLN A 239 -8.54 -16.09 12.24
CA GLN A 239 -9.85 -16.47 11.79
C GLN A 239 -10.80 -16.66 12.98
N ARG A 240 -12.10 -16.60 12.68
CA ARG A 240 -13.16 -17.01 13.60
C ARG A 240 -13.87 -18.21 13.02
N GLU A 241 -13.95 -19.25 13.82
CA GLU A 241 -14.62 -20.49 13.48
C GLU A 241 -15.51 -20.89 14.65
N ASN A 242 -16.82 -21.00 14.41
CA ASN A 242 -17.84 -21.20 15.42
C ASN A 242 -17.79 -20.17 16.57
N GLY A 243 -17.31 -18.95 16.28
CA GLY A 243 -17.13 -17.88 17.25
C GLY A 243 -15.82 -17.93 18.06
N LEU A 244 -14.98 -18.95 17.86
CA LEU A 244 -13.65 -19.06 18.47
C LEU A 244 -12.62 -18.34 17.60
N THR A 245 -11.85 -17.45 18.22
CA THR A 245 -10.75 -16.74 17.57
C THR A 245 -9.51 -17.63 17.61
N GLN A 246 -8.91 -17.91 16.45
CA GLN A 246 -7.70 -18.72 16.35
C GLN A 246 -6.81 -18.28 15.18
N ILE A 247 -5.53 -18.64 15.22
CA ILE A 247 -4.62 -18.46 14.09
C ILE A 247 -4.92 -19.51 13.02
N SER A 248 -4.84 -19.12 11.75
CA SER A 248 -5.01 -20.00 10.60
C SER A 248 -4.04 -21.19 10.67
N PRO A 249 -4.53 -22.45 10.60
CA PRO A 249 -3.70 -23.64 10.51
C PRO A 249 -2.70 -23.58 9.35
N SER A 250 -3.11 -23.10 8.18
CA SER A 250 -2.21 -22.96 7.03
C SER A 250 -1.08 -21.97 7.32
N PHE A 251 -1.34 -20.90 8.08
CA PHE A 251 -0.30 -19.96 8.49
C PHE A 251 0.69 -20.59 9.49
N LYS A 252 0.20 -21.35 10.48
CA LYS A 252 1.07 -22.09 11.40
C LYS A 252 1.94 -23.11 10.66
N LEU A 253 1.35 -23.84 9.70
CA LEU A 253 2.07 -24.75 8.82
C LEU A 253 3.17 -24.02 8.03
N TRP A 254 2.86 -22.85 7.48
CA TRP A 254 3.82 -22.02 6.76
C TRP A 254 4.98 -21.54 7.65
N LEU A 255 4.69 -21.06 8.86
CA LEU A 255 5.71 -20.66 9.83
C LEU A 255 6.63 -21.83 10.24
N ASN A 256 6.05 -23.01 10.48
CA ASN A 256 6.80 -24.25 10.75
C ASN A 256 7.67 -24.70 9.58
N ASN A 257 7.32 -24.24 8.37
CA ASN A 257 8.03 -24.58 7.15
C ASN A 257 9.15 -23.61 6.79
N GLN A 258 9.16 -22.40 7.36
CA GLN A 258 10.26 -21.48 7.13
C GLN A 258 11.57 -22.14 7.52
N LEU A 259 12.60 -21.94 6.68
CA LEU A 259 13.90 -22.56 6.87
C LEU A 259 14.35 -22.30 8.30
N LYS A 260 14.43 -23.37 9.10
CA LYS A 260 15.32 -23.35 10.25
C LYS A 260 16.69 -23.11 9.63
N ARG A 261 17.23 -21.89 9.79
CA ARG A 261 18.70 -21.74 9.70
C ARG A 261 19.25 -22.89 10.55
N PRO A 262 20.29 -23.62 10.10
CA PRO A 262 20.75 -24.86 10.75
C PRO A 262 20.61 -24.77 12.26
N LEU A 263 20.03 -25.76 12.94
CA LEU A 263 19.74 -25.65 14.39
C LEU A 263 20.99 -25.21 15.17
N ASP A 264 22.17 -25.68 14.73
CA ASP A 264 23.48 -25.28 15.24
C ASP A 264 23.78 -23.78 15.02
N SER A 265 23.32 -23.17 13.93
CA SER A 265 23.37 -21.73 13.71
C SER A 265 22.26 -20.95 14.44
N LEU A 266 21.14 -21.53 14.85
CA LEU A 266 20.13 -20.77 15.62
C LEU A 266 20.53 -20.68 17.10
N PHE A 267 21.10 -21.74 17.66
CA PHE A 267 21.59 -21.76 19.04
C PHE A 267 23.04 -21.29 19.18
N ASN A 268 23.86 -21.33 18.12
CA ASN A 268 25.24 -20.82 18.10
C ASN A 268 25.48 -19.66 17.12
N SER A 269 24.45 -19.06 16.48
CA SER A 269 24.64 -17.77 15.79
C SER A 269 25.03 -16.74 16.85
N PRO A 270 26.09 -15.95 16.63
CA PRO A 270 26.44 -14.85 17.51
C PRO A 270 25.35 -13.78 17.60
N ASP A 271 24.39 -13.77 16.67
CA ASP A 271 23.28 -12.80 16.60
C ASP A 271 21.91 -13.50 16.76
N PRO A 272 21.24 -13.38 17.93
CA PRO A 272 19.90 -13.90 18.19
C PRO A 272 18.81 -13.34 17.28
N ALA A 273 19.01 -12.16 16.67
CA ALA A 273 18.02 -11.56 15.76
C ALA A 273 17.82 -12.40 14.50
N GLN A 274 18.83 -13.17 14.10
CA GLN A 274 18.80 -14.07 12.95
C GLN A 274 17.79 -15.22 13.03
N ARG A 275 17.18 -15.44 14.20
CA ARG A 275 16.10 -16.41 14.39
C ARG A 275 14.78 -15.96 13.78
N ILE A 276 14.56 -14.64 13.68
CA ILE A 276 13.33 -14.09 13.12
C ILE A 276 13.36 -14.26 11.61
N THR A 277 12.51 -15.14 11.09
CA THR A 277 12.34 -15.37 9.65
C THR A 277 11.21 -14.53 9.07
N HIS A 278 10.28 -14.05 9.91
CA HIS A 278 9.14 -13.23 9.48
C HIS A 278 8.80 -12.12 10.47
N ILE A 279 8.56 -10.89 9.98
CA ILE A 279 7.92 -9.82 10.77
C ILE A 279 6.49 -9.62 10.30
N TYR A 280 5.55 -9.76 11.24
CA TYR A 280 4.14 -9.50 11.04
C TYR A 280 3.73 -8.16 11.65
N PHE A 281 3.57 -7.13 10.82
CA PHE A 281 3.09 -5.83 11.28
C PHE A 281 1.55 -5.81 11.35
N ASN A 282 1.03 -6.01 12.55
CA ASN A 282 -0.39 -5.97 12.85
C ASN A 282 -0.91 -4.52 12.97
N ASN A 283 -1.88 -4.16 12.13
CA ASN A 283 -2.58 -2.88 12.10
C ASN A 283 -4.08 -3.08 12.37
N LEU A 284 -4.43 -4.06 13.21
CA LEU A 284 -5.76 -4.20 13.82
C LEU A 284 -5.82 -3.39 15.11
N GLY A 285 -7.02 -2.98 15.53
CA GLY A 285 -7.20 -2.32 16.82
C GLY A 285 -6.81 -3.24 17.97
N ARG A 286 -6.09 -2.69 18.96
CA ARG A 286 -5.69 -3.36 20.20
C ARG A 286 -6.49 -2.85 21.39
N ASP A 287 -6.71 -1.54 21.44
CA ASP A 287 -7.26 -0.84 22.60
C ASP A 287 -8.62 -0.19 22.27
N ARG A 288 -9.47 -0.90 21.52
CA ARG A 288 -10.78 -0.39 21.07
C ARG A 288 -11.93 -0.99 21.87
N ILE A 289 -12.84 -0.12 22.33
CA ILE A 289 -14.00 -0.50 23.14
C ILE A 289 -15.30 -0.65 22.34
N ASP A 290 -15.36 -0.13 21.12
CA ASP A 290 -16.53 -0.25 20.26
C ASP A 290 -16.75 -1.71 19.80
N PRO A 291 -17.96 -2.11 19.35
CA PRO A 291 -18.26 -3.52 19.04
C PRO A 291 -17.33 -4.17 18.00
N GLU A 292 -16.99 -3.43 16.93
CA GLU A 292 -16.00 -3.89 15.95
C GLU A 292 -14.61 -3.93 16.58
N GLY A 293 -14.26 -2.88 17.33
CA GLY A 293 -13.03 -2.77 18.10
C GLY A 293 -12.75 -3.98 18.99
N ARG A 294 -13.72 -4.41 19.81
CA ARG A 294 -13.56 -5.57 20.71
C ARG A 294 -13.25 -6.87 19.99
N LEU A 295 -13.68 -7.00 18.73
CA LEU A 295 -13.35 -8.17 17.91
C LEU A 295 -11.95 -8.06 17.34
N GLU A 296 -11.55 -6.88 16.87
CA GLU A 296 -10.15 -6.62 16.49
C GLU A 296 -9.19 -6.85 17.66
N CYS A 297 -9.55 -6.42 18.88
CA CYS A 297 -8.76 -6.65 20.10
C CYS A 297 -8.47 -8.14 20.32
N ARG A 298 -9.49 -9.00 20.23
CA ARG A 298 -9.32 -10.45 20.40
C ARG A 298 -8.43 -11.05 19.31
N MET A 299 -8.55 -10.55 18.08
CA MET A 299 -7.71 -11.01 16.97
C MET A 299 -6.26 -10.56 17.16
N THR A 300 -6.04 -9.31 17.57
CA THR A 300 -4.73 -8.77 17.93
C THR A 300 -4.08 -9.59 19.03
N GLN A 301 -4.80 -9.91 20.11
CA GLN A 301 -4.29 -10.73 21.20
C GLN A 301 -3.89 -12.13 20.73
N ALA A 302 -4.70 -12.80 19.91
CA ALA A 302 -4.36 -14.11 19.36
C ALA A 302 -3.11 -14.07 18.47
N LEU A 303 -2.87 -12.97 17.73
CA LEU A 303 -1.64 -12.78 16.97
C LEU A 303 -0.43 -12.62 17.88
N GLU A 304 -0.53 -11.83 18.93
CA GLU A 304 0.58 -11.60 19.86
C GLU A 304 0.96 -12.87 20.62
N GLU A 305 0.00 -13.74 20.91
CA GLU A 305 0.26 -15.05 21.51
C GLU A 305 0.99 -16.02 20.58
N LEU A 306 1.01 -15.75 19.26
CA LEU A 306 1.68 -16.60 18.27
C LEU A 306 3.18 -16.73 18.54
N GLU A 307 3.83 -15.68 19.07
CA GLU A 307 5.26 -15.69 19.41
C GLU A 307 5.61 -16.72 20.49
N LYS A 308 4.63 -17.13 21.32
CA LYS A 308 4.84 -18.18 22.34
C LYS A 308 4.97 -19.56 21.72
N GLU A 309 4.32 -19.78 20.57
CA GLU A 309 4.34 -21.05 19.83
C GLU A 309 5.40 -21.07 18.71
N HIS A 310 5.82 -19.90 18.23
CA HIS A 310 6.74 -19.72 17.12
C HIS A 310 7.80 -18.66 17.46
N ASP A 311 9.03 -19.09 17.73
CA ASP A 311 10.17 -18.22 18.06
C ASP A 311 10.77 -17.52 16.82
N ASN A 312 10.31 -17.89 15.63
CA ASN A 312 10.81 -17.41 14.34
C ASN A 312 9.96 -16.27 13.75
N VAL A 313 8.95 -15.79 14.46
CA VAL A 313 8.09 -14.67 14.05
C VAL A 313 8.13 -13.54 15.07
N ALA A 314 8.16 -12.30 14.59
CA ALA A 314 7.95 -11.12 15.40
C ALA A 314 6.60 -10.49 15.02
N VAL A 315 5.68 -10.38 15.98
CA VAL A 315 4.36 -9.78 15.83
C VAL A 315 4.38 -8.39 16.44
N ILE A 316 4.36 -7.38 15.58
CA ILE A 316 4.42 -5.97 15.99
C ILE A 316 3.05 -5.34 15.78
N THR A 317 2.37 -4.94 16.85
CA THR A 317 1.09 -4.21 16.76
C THR A 317 1.36 -2.70 16.72
N LEU A 318 0.93 -2.06 15.63
CA LEU A 318 1.11 -0.63 15.37
C LEU A 318 -0.24 0.10 15.29
N PRO A 319 -0.27 1.42 15.58
CA PRO A 319 -1.52 2.15 15.65
C PRO A 319 -2.25 2.20 14.30
N ALA A 320 -3.57 2.05 14.36
CA ALA A 320 -4.39 1.64 13.24
C ALA A 320 -5.18 2.81 12.60
N ASP A 321 -6.19 3.35 13.26
CA ASP A 321 -7.11 4.37 12.70
C ASP A 321 -7.86 5.23 13.74
N LYS A 322 -7.58 5.03 15.04
CA LYS A 322 -8.17 5.79 16.16
C LYS A 322 -7.10 6.52 16.95
N GLY A 323 -7.48 7.22 18.02
CA GLY A 323 -6.57 8.07 18.78
C GLY A 323 -5.98 9.17 17.89
N ILE A 324 -4.65 9.22 17.78
CA ILE A 324 -3.93 10.20 16.94
C ILE A 324 -4.22 10.02 15.44
N PHE A 325 -4.61 8.81 15.01
CA PHE A 325 -5.06 8.56 13.63
C PHE A 325 -6.54 8.84 13.40
N SER A 326 -7.22 9.49 14.35
CA SER A 326 -8.60 9.92 14.16
C SER A 326 -8.74 10.71 12.86
N PHE A 327 -9.69 10.29 12.03
CA PHE A 327 -9.95 10.88 10.72
C PHE A 327 -10.19 12.40 10.76
N GLY A 328 -10.66 12.95 11.88
CA GLY A 328 -10.90 14.39 12.01
C GLY A 328 -9.63 15.24 12.09
N ASP A 329 -8.50 14.66 12.52
CA ASP A 329 -7.34 15.44 12.95
C ASP A 329 -6.59 16.08 11.76
N TYR A 330 -6.56 15.44 10.58
CA TYR A 330 -5.93 16.02 9.39
C TYR A 330 -6.61 17.30 8.91
N HIS A 331 -7.86 17.54 9.31
CA HIS A 331 -8.58 18.78 9.00
C HIS A 331 -8.15 19.97 9.86
N SER A 332 -7.52 19.71 11.02
CA SER A 332 -7.26 20.74 12.02
C SER A 332 -5.85 21.30 11.86
N THR A 333 -5.71 22.25 10.93
CA THR A 333 -4.44 22.94 10.57
C THR A 333 -4.13 24.16 11.42
N THR A 334 -5.10 24.68 12.19
CA THR A 334 -4.96 25.92 12.97
C THR A 334 -4.75 25.71 14.48
N ALA A 335 -4.76 24.45 14.94
CA ALA A 335 -4.48 24.16 16.35
C ALA A 335 -3.06 24.62 16.73
N ASN A 336 -2.92 25.09 17.96
CA ASN A 336 -1.67 25.61 18.51
C ASN A 336 -1.17 24.67 19.62
N LEU A 337 -0.69 23.50 19.22
CA LEU A 337 -0.17 22.48 20.15
C LEU A 337 1.29 22.76 20.48
N ASN A 338 1.68 22.60 21.73
CA ASN A 338 3.06 22.80 22.16
C ASN A 338 3.96 21.63 21.71
N TYR A 339 5.08 21.94 21.05
CA TYR A 339 6.02 20.97 20.51
C TYR A 339 6.51 19.96 21.56
N ILE A 340 6.99 20.45 22.71
CA ILE A 340 7.62 19.60 23.74
C ILE A 340 6.57 18.65 24.34
N ASN A 341 5.37 19.18 24.62
CA ASN A 341 4.28 18.37 25.17
C ASN A 341 3.84 17.28 24.18
N GLU A 342 3.69 17.60 22.90
CA GLU A 342 3.32 16.59 21.90
C GLU A 342 4.46 15.59 21.66
N PHE A 343 5.73 16.01 21.69
CA PHE A 343 6.85 15.08 21.62
C PHE A 343 6.80 14.07 22.78
N GLN A 344 6.66 14.54 24.02
CA GLN A 344 6.57 13.67 25.20
C GLN A 344 5.32 12.78 25.14
N HIS A 345 4.20 13.30 24.65
CA HIS A 345 2.97 12.53 24.46
C HIS A 345 3.17 11.36 23.49
N LEU A 346 3.70 11.61 22.30
CA LEU A 346 3.97 10.57 21.29
C LEU A 346 5.04 9.59 21.78
N PHE A 347 6.09 10.10 22.43
CA PHE A 347 7.15 9.28 23.01
C PHE A 347 6.61 8.31 24.07
N ASN A 348 5.78 8.79 25.00
CA ASN A 348 5.18 7.97 26.04
C ASN A 348 4.26 6.88 25.47
N ILE A 349 3.59 7.14 24.34
CA ILE A 349 2.82 6.09 23.65
C ILE A 349 3.76 5.02 23.10
N ALA A 350 4.81 5.42 22.38
CA ALA A 350 5.75 4.50 21.73
C ALA A 350 6.50 3.57 22.71
N ILE A 351 6.80 4.04 23.93
CA ILE A 351 7.46 3.20 24.96
C ILE A 351 6.47 2.45 25.87
N GLY A 352 5.17 2.63 25.70
CA GLY A 352 4.14 1.97 26.51
C GLY A 352 3.83 2.64 27.86
N ASN A 353 4.35 3.85 28.13
CA ASN A 353 4.14 4.59 29.37
C ASN A 353 2.95 5.56 29.34
N SER A 354 2.24 5.66 28.22
CA SER A 354 1.07 6.53 28.10
C SER A 354 -0.10 6.04 28.95
N ASN A 355 -0.92 6.94 29.47
CA ASN A 355 -2.18 6.62 30.16
C ASN A 355 -3.42 6.76 29.26
N GLN A 356 -3.23 6.99 27.95
CA GLN A 356 -4.33 7.18 27.01
C GLN A 356 -5.15 5.89 26.80
N PRO A 357 -6.47 5.99 26.55
CA PRO A 357 -7.32 4.82 26.32
C PRO A 357 -6.99 4.05 25.05
N ILE A 358 -6.51 4.72 23.99
CA ILE A 358 -6.19 4.11 22.70
C ILE A 358 -4.72 4.37 22.38
N LYS A 359 -3.90 3.33 22.43
CA LYS A 359 -2.47 3.40 22.10
C LYS A 359 -2.17 2.56 20.86
N ASP A 360 -2.84 1.42 20.71
CA ASP A 360 -2.69 0.48 19.60
C ASP A 360 -1.21 0.17 19.30
N PHE A 361 -0.41 0.00 20.37
CA PHE A 361 1.03 -0.20 20.25
C PHE A 361 1.46 -1.37 21.15
N TYR A 362 2.07 -2.40 20.56
CA TYR A 362 2.63 -3.52 21.31
C TYR A 362 3.80 -4.17 20.57
N ILE A 363 4.84 -4.45 21.34
CA ILE A 363 6.03 -5.22 20.99
C ILE A 363 6.31 -6.10 22.21
N SER A 364 6.50 -7.40 22.04
CA SER A 364 6.80 -8.31 23.15
C SER A 364 8.16 -7.96 23.80
N PRO A 365 8.34 -8.26 25.10
CA PRO A 365 9.62 -8.03 25.79
C PRO A 365 10.81 -8.69 25.08
N GLU A 366 10.62 -9.89 24.53
CA GLU A 366 11.62 -10.66 23.80
C GLU A 366 12.07 -9.92 22.55
N ILE A 367 11.13 -9.45 21.74
CA ILE A 367 11.44 -8.68 20.53
C ILE A 367 12.00 -7.30 20.88
N LYS A 368 11.51 -6.63 21.93
CA LYS A 368 12.11 -5.36 22.41
C LYS A 368 13.59 -5.53 22.77
N LYS A 369 13.95 -6.64 23.41
CA LYS A 369 15.34 -6.94 23.74
C LYS A 369 16.21 -7.08 22.49
N LEU A 370 15.69 -7.72 21.43
CA LEU A 370 16.39 -7.84 20.14
C LEU A 370 16.53 -6.49 19.43
N LEU A 371 15.48 -5.66 19.45
CA LEU A 371 15.45 -4.37 18.75
C LEU A 371 16.27 -3.28 19.44
N TYR A 372 16.27 -3.26 20.77
CA TYR A 372 16.72 -2.10 21.54
C TYR A 372 17.84 -2.40 22.53
N GLY A 373 18.02 -3.66 22.92
CA GLY A 373 18.85 -4.02 24.08
C GLY A 373 18.41 -3.24 25.33
N THR A 374 19.31 -2.43 25.89
CA THR A 374 19.04 -1.56 27.04
C THR A 374 18.70 -0.11 26.66
N ASN A 375 18.68 0.22 25.36
CA ASN A 375 18.67 1.60 24.86
C ASN A 375 17.31 2.05 24.25
N GLU A 376 16.21 1.37 24.57
CA GLU A 376 14.87 1.62 23.98
C GLU A 376 14.52 3.11 23.95
N GLN A 377 14.64 3.81 25.09
CA GLN A 377 14.29 5.22 25.16
C GLN A 377 15.13 6.10 24.22
N ALA A 378 16.44 5.86 24.14
CA ALA A 378 17.34 6.66 23.30
C ALA A 378 17.04 6.43 21.80
N ILE A 379 16.83 5.17 21.42
CA ILE A 379 16.51 4.77 20.05
C ILE A 379 15.16 5.36 19.63
N VAL A 380 14.12 5.19 20.45
CA VAL A 380 12.77 5.70 20.16
C VAL A 380 12.77 7.23 20.11
N LYS A 381 13.46 7.92 21.02
CA LYS A 381 13.61 9.39 20.95
C LYS A 381 14.25 9.84 19.64
N ARG A 382 15.32 9.17 19.21
CA ARG A 382 16.02 9.48 17.95
C ARG A 382 15.11 9.31 16.75
N LEU A 383 14.41 8.17 16.66
CA LEU A 383 13.48 7.89 15.56
C LEU A 383 12.34 8.91 15.52
N LEU A 384 11.72 9.20 16.67
CA LEU A 384 10.63 10.16 16.77
C LEU A 384 11.11 11.57 16.40
N MET A 385 12.28 12.00 16.88
CA MET A 385 12.87 13.29 16.50
C MET A 385 13.12 13.35 14.98
N GLY A 386 13.56 12.24 14.38
CA GLY A 386 13.68 12.10 12.93
C GLY A 386 12.36 12.38 12.21
N SER A 387 11.25 11.78 12.66
CA SER A 387 9.91 12.02 12.10
C SER A 387 9.42 13.46 12.31
N PHE A 388 9.71 14.09 13.46
CA PHE A 388 9.42 15.51 13.69
C PHE A 388 10.14 16.39 12.66
N ASN A 389 11.45 16.18 12.50
CA ASN A 389 12.27 16.94 11.55
C ASN A 389 11.82 16.72 10.10
N LYS A 390 11.58 15.46 9.71
CA LYS A 390 11.14 15.07 8.37
C LYS A 390 9.79 15.69 7.98
N MET A 391 8.93 15.96 8.96
CA MET A 391 7.62 16.62 8.79
C MET A 391 7.66 18.14 9.05
N GLY A 392 8.85 18.74 9.09
CA GLY A 392 9.05 20.18 9.22
C GLY A 392 8.62 20.78 10.57
N ALA A 393 8.57 19.97 11.62
CA ALA A 393 8.31 20.46 12.97
C ALA A 393 9.54 21.16 13.54
N ALA A 394 9.34 22.30 14.17
CA ALA A 394 10.42 23.05 14.83
C ALA A 394 10.01 23.40 16.27
N SER A 395 10.95 23.27 17.21
CA SER A 395 10.68 23.45 18.65
C SER A 395 10.13 24.83 19.03
N HIS A 396 10.42 25.86 18.23
CA HIS A 396 9.94 27.23 18.42
C HIS A 396 8.60 27.52 17.74
N LYS A 397 8.04 26.58 16.97
CA LYS A 397 6.75 26.73 16.29
C LYS A 397 5.70 25.80 16.91
N PRO A 398 4.45 26.25 17.02
CA PRO A 398 3.39 25.37 17.44
C PRO A 398 3.02 24.37 16.34
N LEU A 399 2.48 23.22 16.76
CA LEU A 399 2.04 22.16 15.87
C LEU A 399 0.53 22.20 15.68
N SER A 400 0.09 21.94 14.46
CA SER A 400 -1.31 21.62 14.20
C SER A 400 -1.59 20.15 14.52
N LYS A 401 -2.86 19.78 14.72
CA LYS A 401 -3.25 18.36 14.85
C LYS A 401 -2.92 17.58 13.59
N ALA A 402 -3.05 18.21 12.42
CA ALA A 402 -2.69 17.62 11.14
C ALA A 402 -1.18 17.32 11.06
N GLN A 403 -0.32 18.23 11.52
CA GLN A 403 1.13 18.01 11.56
C GLN A 403 1.51 16.93 12.55
N ARG A 404 0.93 16.94 13.77
CA ARG A 404 1.10 15.87 14.75
C ARG A 404 0.72 14.51 14.16
N GLN A 405 -0.39 14.43 13.44
CA GLN A 405 -0.82 13.19 12.80
C GLN A 405 0.15 12.74 11.70
N ALA A 406 0.68 13.66 10.89
CA ALA A 406 1.70 13.35 9.88
C ALA A 406 2.99 12.79 10.51
N ILE A 407 3.47 13.42 11.59
CA ILE A 407 4.62 12.95 12.39
C ILE A 407 4.38 11.53 12.90
N TRP A 408 3.22 11.29 13.50
CA TRP A 408 2.86 9.97 14.03
C TRP A 408 2.68 8.93 12.92
N PHE A 409 2.20 9.35 11.75
CA PHE A 409 2.09 8.52 10.56
C PHE A 409 3.48 8.08 10.09
N ASP A 410 4.41 9.01 9.92
CA ASP A 410 5.78 8.71 9.52
C ASP A 410 6.50 7.78 10.50
N PHE A 411 6.39 8.08 11.80
CA PHE A 411 7.01 7.27 12.84
C PHE A 411 6.53 5.81 12.78
N ASN A 412 5.21 5.58 12.70
CA ASN A 412 4.64 4.23 12.76
C ASN A 412 4.64 3.50 11.42
N LYS A 413 4.63 4.20 10.28
CA LYS A 413 4.54 3.57 8.96
C LYS A 413 5.89 3.49 8.26
N PHE A 414 6.91 4.19 8.75
CA PHE A 414 8.25 4.16 8.19
C PHE A 414 9.35 4.04 9.23
N ALA A 415 9.59 5.05 10.08
CA ALA A 415 10.82 5.12 10.87
C ALA A 415 11.01 3.93 11.84
N LEU A 416 9.94 3.54 12.53
CA LEU A 416 9.97 2.38 13.44
C LEU A 416 9.97 1.04 12.68
N PRO A 417 9.08 0.79 11.70
CA PRO A 417 9.17 -0.41 10.87
C PRO A 417 10.52 -0.62 10.18
N ASP A 418 11.16 0.45 9.70
CA ASP A 418 12.46 0.35 9.04
C ASP A 418 13.56 -0.11 9.98
N LEU A 419 13.60 0.44 11.20
CA LEU A 419 14.47 -0.07 12.27
C LEU A 419 14.20 -1.56 12.53
N MET A 420 12.93 -1.95 12.65
CA MET A 420 12.58 -3.34 12.96
C MET A 420 13.05 -4.30 11.88
N ILE A 421 12.87 -3.93 10.61
CA ILE A 421 13.32 -4.73 9.47
C ILE A 421 14.86 -4.77 9.42
N SER A 422 15.55 -3.66 9.70
CA SER A 422 17.02 -3.60 9.66
C SER A 422 17.69 -4.37 10.78
N GLU A 423 17.14 -4.32 12.00
CA GLU A 423 17.69 -5.00 13.17
C GLU A 423 17.37 -6.49 13.16
N LEU A 424 16.13 -6.88 12.87
CA LEU A 424 15.70 -8.28 12.89
C LEU A 424 16.11 -9.07 11.63
N LYS A 425 16.37 -8.38 10.50
CA LYS A 425 16.82 -8.97 9.23
C LYS A 425 16.01 -10.22 8.82
N PRO A 426 14.66 -10.11 8.75
CA PRO A 426 13.82 -11.25 8.44
C PRO A 426 14.00 -11.70 7.00
N LEU A 427 13.57 -12.90 6.66
CA LEU A 427 13.46 -13.31 5.25
C LEU A 427 12.29 -12.58 4.57
N THR A 428 11.19 -12.40 5.31
CA THR A 428 9.96 -11.83 4.80
C THR A 428 9.28 -10.92 5.82
N PHE A 429 8.44 -9.99 5.37
CA PHE A 429 7.57 -9.22 6.26
C PHE A 429 6.25 -8.87 5.58
N ASN A 430 5.25 -8.44 6.35
CA ASN A 430 3.97 -7.97 5.80
C ASN A 430 3.33 -6.88 6.68
N PHE A 431 2.61 -5.95 6.04
CA PHE A 431 1.73 -5.00 6.72
C PHE A 431 0.27 -5.42 6.63
N THR A 432 -0.33 -5.74 7.77
CA THR A 432 -1.63 -6.43 7.77
C THR A 432 -2.65 -5.74 8.63
N CYS A 433 -3.84 -5.56 8.07
CA CYS A 433 -5.06 -5.30 8.82
C CYS A 433 -6.03 -6.45 8.52
N LYS A 434 -7.35 -6.24 8.59
CA LYS A 434 -8.33 -7.30 8.28
C LYS A 434 -8.07 -7.94 6.91
N ASP A 435 -7.96 -7.11 5.88
CA ASP A 435 -7.77 -7.54 4.49
C ASP A 435 -6.42 -7.09 3.89
N ALA A 436 -5.56 -6.42 4.67
CA ALA A 436 -4.30 -5.82 4.20
C ALA A 436 -4.44 -4.88 2.97
N ILE A 437 -5.59 -4.20 2.84
CA ILE A 437 -5.87 -3.25 1.74
C ILE A 437 -6.06 -1.81 2.20
N ASP A 438 -6.51 -1.60 3.43
CA ASP A 438 -6.86 -0.28 3.96
C ASP A 438 -5.67 0.21 4.81
N ARG A 439 -5.72 0.07 6.14
CA ARG A 439 -4.60 0.43 7.05
C ARG A 439 -3.27 -0.25 6.67
N GLY A 440 -3.29 -1.56 6.42
CA GLY A 440 -2.09 -2.29 5.98
C GLY A 440 -1.61 -1.88 4.59
N GLY A 441 -2.53 -1.52 3.69
CA GLY A 441 -2.20 -1.07 2.34
C GLY A 441 -1.47 0.28 2.33
N VAL A 442 -1.94 1.25 3.14
CA VAL A 442 -1.24 2.54 3.26
C VAL A 442 0.09 2.42 4.01
N SER A 443 0.20 1.54 5.01
CA SER A 443 1.49 1.26 5.67
C SER A 443 2.52 0.75 4.67
N SER A 444 2.13 -0.25 3.86
CA SER A 444 2.97 -0.82 2.80
C SER A 444 3.39 0.24 1.77
N ALA A 445 2.42 0.99 1.22
CA ALA A 445 2.71 2.00 0.20
C ALA A 445 3.63 3.11 0.73
N TYR A 446 3.40 3.60 1.95
CA TYR A 446 4.23 4.64 2.56
C TYR A 446 5.63 4.13 2.91
N TYR A 447 5.74 2.94 3.52
CA TYR A 447 7.03 2.33 3.85
C TYR A 447 7.93 2.24 2.61
N ASN A 448 7.41 1.67 1.52
CA ASN A 448 8.18 1.47 0.30
C ASN A 448 8.43 2.79 -0.44
N LEU A 449 7.50 3.76 -0.41
CA LEU A 449 7.76 5.11 -0.91
C LEU A 449 9.00 5.67 -0.22
N MET A 450 8.96 5.83 1.10
CA MET A 450 10.04 6.44 1.87
C MET A 450 11.35 5.65 1.77
N LYS A 451 11.30 4.31 1.79
CA LYS A 451 12.49 3.47 1.64
C LYS A 451 13.14 3.62 0.27
N SER A 452 12.34 3.76 -0.79
CA SER A 452 12.86 4.00 -2.14
C SER A 452 13.60 5.35 -2.23
N ILE A 453 13.10 6.40 -1.55
CA ILE A 453 13.77 7.70 -1.45
C ILE A 453 15.12 7.56 -0.74
N GLU A 454 15.14 6.93 0.45
CA GLU A 454 16.37 6.79 1.24
C GLU A 454 17.42 5.91 0.56
N SER A 455 17.00 5.02 -0.34
CA SER A 455 17.91 4.20 -1.14
C SER A 455 18.53 4.93 -2.35
N GLY A 456 18.13 6.17 -2.62
CA GLY A 456 18.54 6.93 -3.81
C GLY A 456 17.96 6.37 -5.11
N ARG A 457 16.97 5.46 -5.02
CA ARG A 457 16.25 4.84 -6.15
C ARG A 457 14.75 5.04 -5.96
N PRO A 458 14.25 6.29 -6.03
CA PRO A 458 12.85 6.58 -5.75
C PRO A 458 11.93 5.82 -6.71
N MET A 459 10.82 5.29 -6.17
CA MET A 459 9.83 4.59 -6.98
C MET A 459 9.09 5.52 -7.94
N SER A 460 8.54 4.95 -9.00
CA SER A 460 7.71 5.70 -9.96
C SER A 460 6.29 5.97 -9.41
N ARG A 461 5.61 7.00 -9.95
CA ARG A 461 4.18 7.24 -9.67
C ARG A 461 3.35 5.99 -9.92
N GLU A 462 3.58 5.29 -11.02
CA GLU A 462 2.85 4.09 -11.39
C GLU A 462 2.99 2.98 -10.34
N GLU A 463 4.22 2.74 -9.89
CA GLU A 463 4.53 1.75 -8.86
C GLU A 463 3.88 2.09 -7.52
N PHE A 464 3.87 3.38 -7.15
CA PHE A 464 3.21 3.88 -5.96
C PHE A 464 1.67 3.71 -6.04
N GLU A 465 1.06 4.08 -7.15
CA GLU A 465 -0.38 3.93 -7.39
C GLU A 465 -0.81 2.45 -7.43
N ARG A 466 0.02 1.58 -8.00
CA ARG A 466 -0.16 0.12 -7.93
C ARG A 466 -0.16 -0.36 -6.50
N ALA A 467 0.81 0.08 -5.70
CA ALA A 467 0.91 -0.29 -4.28
C ALA A 467 -0.34 0.11 -3.48
N LEU A 468 -0.95 1.26 -3.83
CA LEU A 468 -2.15 1.80 -3.18
C LEU A 468 -3.46 1.18 -3.65
N HIS A 469 -3.62 0.90 -4.95
CA HIS A 469 -4.94 0.65 -5.53
C HIS A 469 -5.17 -0.78 -6.01
N ALA A 470 -4.12 -1.53 -6.35
CA ALA A 470 -4.25 -2.89 -6.86
C ALA A 470 -4.91 -3.83 -5.83
N ALA A 471 -4.40 -3.84 -4.59
CA ALA A 471 -4.90 -4.74 -3.56
C ALA A 471 -6.37 -4.42 -3.15
N PRO A 472 -6.77 -3.15 -2.91
CA PRO A 472 -8.18 -2.81 -2.73
C PRO A 472 -9.08 -3.25 -3.88
N ALA A 473 -8.62 -3.10 -5.13
CA ALA A 473 -9.41 -3.47 -6.31
C ALA A 473 -9.58 -4.99 -6.40
N MET A 474 -8.49 -5.73 -6.17
CA MET A 474 -8.49 -7.19 -6.12
C MET A 474 -9.43 -7.76 -5.05
N VAL A 475 -9.47 -7.14 -3.86
CA VAL A 475 -10.16 -7.73 -2.69
C VAL A 475 -11.59 -7.23 -2.53
N LYS A 476 -11.85 -5.96 -2.87
CA LYS A 476 -13.15 -5.28 -2.63
C LYS A 476 -13.72 -4.58 -3.86
N GLY A 477 -13.12 -4.75 -5.03
CA GLY A 477 -13.61 -4.13 -6.27
C GLY A 477 -13.59 -2.61 -6.23
N ARG A 478 -12.74 -1.97 -5.42
CA ARG A 478 -12.67 -0.51 -5.26
C ARG A 478 -11.23 -0.04 -5.11
N GLY A 479 -10.95 1.24 -5.31
CA GLY A 479 -9.67 1.84 -4.92
C GLY A 479 -9.48 1.96 -3.41
N MET A 480 -8.32 2.51 -3.02
CA MET A 480 -8.03 2.87 -1.63
C MET A 480 -9.10 3.83 -1.12
N ASN A 481 -9.62 3.58 0.09
CA ASN A 481 -10.68 4.39 0.67
C ASN A 481 -10.13 5.70 1.28
N HIS A 482 -10.81 6.24 2.28
CA HIS A 482 -10.43 7.44 3.02
C HIS A 482 -9.02 7.41 3.65
N HIS A 483 -8.37 6.25 3.84
CA HIS A 483 -6.99 6.19 4.34
C HIS A 483 -5.98 6.91 3.42
N VAL A 484 -6.31 7.09 2.13
CA VAL A 484 -5.51 7.92 1.21
C VAL A 484 -5.37 9.37 1.72
N GLU A 485 -6.32 9.87 2.52
CA GLU A 485 -6.29 11.24 3.04
C GLU A 485 -5.28 11.39 4.20
N LEU A 486 -5.07 10.33 4.99
CA LEU A 486 -4.03 10.30 6.02
C LEU A 486 -2.63 10.22 5.39
N LEU A 487 -2.48 9.37 4.38
CA LEU A 487 -1.27 9.27 3.57
C LEU A 487 -0.95 10.60 2.88
N TRP A 488 -1.96 11.21 2.25
CA TRP A 488 -1.84 12.52 1.62
C TRP A 488 -1.36 13.58 2.61
N ASN A 489 -1.90 13.58 3.83
CA ASN A 489 -1.48 14.53 4.86
C ASN A 489 -0.01 14.35 5.25
N ALA A 490 0.48 13.10 5.39
CA ALA A 490 1.90 12.85 5.64
C ALA A 490 2.79 13.32 4.48
N ILE A 491 2.40 13.03 3.23
CA ILE A 491 3.12 13.45 2.03
C ILE A 491 3.14 14.98 1.89
N ASP A 492 2.03 15.68 2.19
CA ASP A 492 1.96 17.14 2.18
C ASP A 492 3.00 17.75 3.13
N PHE A 493 3.05 17.30 4.39
CA PHE A 493 4.06 17.79 5.35
C PHE A 493 5.49 17.41 4.98
N TYR A 494 5.71 16.21 4.42
CA TYR A 494 7.01 15.78 3.92
C TYR A 494 7.51 16.66 2.77
N ILE A 495 6.66 16.93 1.75
CA ILE A 495 7.03 17.81 0.64
C ILE A 495 7.33 19.22 1.15
N ASN A 496 6.53 19.72 2.09
CA ASN A 496 6.67 21.11 2.55
C ASN A 496 7.87 21.32 3.49
N SER A 497 8.45 20.26 4.06
CA SER A 497 9.65 20.38 4.91
C SER A 497 10.90 20.67 4.09
N ASP A 498 11.00 20.12 2.87
CA ASP A 498 12.08 20.40 1.91
C ASP A 498 11.59 20.35 0.46
N TYR A 499 10.81 21.36 0.08
CA TYR A 499 10.15 21.40 -1.24
C TYR A 499 11.13 21.30 -2.41
N LYS A 500 12.26 22.01 -2.34
CA LYS A 500 13.23 22.07 -3.45
C LYS A 500 13.87 20.71 -3.68
N GLN A 501 14.34 20.08 -2.60
CA GLN A 501 14.95 18.75 -2.70
C GLN A 501 13.94 17.72 -3.22
N VAL A 502 12.72 17.70 -2.67
CA VAL A 502 11.70 16.73 -3.10
C VAL A 502 11.28 16.95 -4.55
N LYS A 503 11.14 18.20 -5.01
CA LYS A 503 10.81 18.51 -6.41
C LYS A 503 11.93 18.05 -7.36
N GLN A 504 13.19 18.18 -6.96
CA GLN A 504 14.34 17.71 -7.73
C GLN A 504 14.39 16.18 -7.81
N ASP A 505 14.25 15.50 -6.67
CA ASP A 505 14.43 14.05 -6.59
C ASP A 505 13.21 13.28 -7.11
N ILE A 506 11.99 13.78 -6.84
CA ILE A 506 10.73 13.06 -7.06
C ILE A 506 9.62 14.03 -7.50
N PRO A 507 9.75 14.69 -8.67
CA PRO A 507 8.83 15.74 -9.11
C PRO A 507 7.38 15.26 -9.20
N TRP A 508 7.16 13.98 -9.53
CA TRP A 508 5.81 13.41 -9.64
C TRP A 508 5.06 13.40 -8.30
N LEU A 509 5.76 13.38 -7.16
CA LEU A 509 5.14 13.33 -5.82
C LEU A 509 4.46 14.65 -5.48
N VAL A 510 5.03 15.78 -5.92
CA VAL A 510 4.39 17.11 -5.83
C VAL A 510 3.09 17.13 -6.62
N GLN A 511 3.13 16.65 -7.87
CA GLN A 511 1.93 16.56 -8.71
C GLN A 511 0.89 15.61 -8.09
N TRP A 512 1.31 14.47 -7.57
CA TRP A 512 0.42 13.52 -6.91
C TRP A 512 -0.28 14.13 -5.69
N ARG A 513 0.45 14.88 -4.85
CA ARG A 513 -0.12 15.63 -3.73
C ARG A 513 -1.17 16.61 -4.23
N ASP A 514 -0.86 17.38 -5.26
CA ASP A 514 -1.79 18.37 -5.79
C ASP A 514 -3.06 17.70 -6.35
N ASP A 515 -2.89 16.66 -7.19
CA ASP A 515 -3.95 15.88 -7.84
C ASP A 515 -4.92 15.23 -6.84
N ASN A 516 -4.39 14.71 -5.73
CA ASN A 516 -5.12 13.95 -4.72
C ASN A 516 -5.57 14.79 -3.51
N CYS A 517 -5.48 16.13 -3.60
CA CYS A 517 -5.81 17.01 -2.48
C CYS A 517 -7.26 16.81 -1.98
N PRO A 518 -7.45 16.47 -0.68
CA PRO A 518 -8.78 16.40 -0.08
C PRO A 518 -9.50 17.74 -0.21
N HIS A 519 -10.80 17.71 -0.52
CA HIS A 519 -11.59 18.94 -0.73
C HIS A 519 -11.46 19.94 0.44
N ARG A 520 -11.41 19.44 1.68
CA ARG A 520 -11.28 20.28 2.88
C ARG A 520 -9.91 20.93 3.02
N ARG A 521 -8.87 20.41 2.36
CA ARG A 521 -7.49 20.91 2.41
C ARG A 521 -7.10 21.77 1.21
N ALA A 522 -7.96 21.84 0.19
CA ALA A 522 -7.67 22.54 -1.06
C ALA A 522 -7.34 24.03 -0.89
N ASN A 523 -7.94 24.70 0.09
CA ASN A 523 -7.62 26.11 0.35
C ASN A 523 -6.23 26.28 0.96
N GLU A 524 -5.90 25.51 1.99
CA GLU A 524 -4.56 25.60 2.60
C GLU A 524 -3.49 25.19 1.61
N LEU A 525 -3.70 24.10 0.85
CA LEU A 525 -2.73 23.67 -0.15
C LEU A 525 -2.54 24.71 -1.26
N LEU A 526 -3.62 25.36 -1.74
CA LEU A 526 -3.50 26.42 -2.74
C LEU A 526 -2.58 27.56 -2.26
N LEU A 527 -2.72 27.98 -1.00
CA LEU A 527 -1.88 29.04 -0.42
C LEU A 527 -0.41 28.62 -0.28
N ILE A 528 -0.14 27.32 -0.10
CA ILE A 528 1.22 26.76 -0.08
C ILE A 528 1.77 26.59 -1.49
N ARG A 529 0.93 26.15 -2.44
CA ARG A 529 1.35 25.85 -3.81
C ARG A 529 1.68 27.09 -4.62
N ILE A 530 0.99 28.22 -4.40
CA ILE A 530 1.28 29.50 -5.07
C ILE A 530 2.75 29.93 -4.93
N PRO A 531 3.33 30.06 -3.70
CA PRO A 531 4.74 30.40 -3.56
C PRO A 531 5.67 29.30 -4.07
N GLN A 532 5.31 28.02 -3.96
CA GLN A 532 6.06 26.92 -4.58
C GLN A 532 6.11 27.05 -6.10
N ALA A 533 5.00 27.40 -6.75
CA ALA A 533 4.92 27.59 -8.19
C ALA A 533 5.79 28.76 -8.65
N ARG A 534 5.92 29.82 -7.83
CA ARG A 534 6.86 30.91 -8.11
C ARG A 534 8.31 30.47 -8.07
N ILE A 535 8.67 29.54 -7.16
CA ILE A 535 10.01 28.93 -7.14
C ILE A 535 10.23 28.17 -8.44
N ASP A 536 9.28 27.31 -8.83
CA ASP A 536 9.35 26.53 -10.08
C ASP A 536 9.52 27.47 -11.31
N LEU A 537 8.74 28.54 -11.38
CA LEU A 537 8.83 29.52 -12.47
C LEU A 537 10.18 30.26 -12.49
N GLN A 538 10.76 30.57 -11.33
CA GLN A 538 12.09 31.19 -11.28
C GLN A 538 13.18 30.26 -11.79
N GLU A 539 13.05 28.95 -11.53
CA GLU A 539 13.96 27.94 -12.06
C GLU A 539 13.78 27.79 -13.57
N LEU A 540 12.54 27.70 -14.05
CA LEU A 540 12.23 27.64 -15.49
C LEU A 540 12.71 28.88 -16.26
N LYS A 541 12.62 30.08 -15.67
CA LYS A 541 13.15 31.32 -16.28
C LYS A 541 14.64 31.26 -16.61
N ARG A 542 15.41 30.43 -15.89
CA ARG A 542 16.84 30.25 -16.17
C ARG A 542 17.09 29.38 -17.40
N SER A 543 16.11 28.54 -17.75
CA SER A 543 16.21 27.56 -18.84
C SER A 543 15.43 27.97 -20.10
N TYR A 544 14.50 28.92 -19.99
CA TYR A 544 13.68 29.42 -21.10
C TYR A 544 14.20 30.76 -21.65
N THR A 545 14.24 30.88 -22.97
CA THR A 545 14.57 32.14 -23.68
C THR A 545 13.36 33.03 -23.98
N LYS A 546 12.14 32.54 -23.72
CA LYS A 546 10.86 33.23 -24.00
C LYS A 546 10.14 33.70 -22.73
N ASP A 547 9.20 34.63 -22.90
CA ASP A 547 8.40 35.24 -21.83
C ASP A 547 7.32 34.32 -21.20
N LEU A 548 7.25 33.04 -21.58
CA LEU A 548 6.26 32.08 -21.09
C LEU A 548 6.23 31.98 -19.54
N PRO A 549 7.37 31.84 -18.83
CA PRO A 549 7.35 31.81 -17.37
C PRO A 549 6.91 33.15 -16.73
N GLU A 550 7.09 34.28 -17.41
CA GLU A 550 6.59 35.57 -16.92
C GLU A 550 5.07 35.66 -17.03
N GLN A 551 4.49 35.22 -18.15
CA GLN A 551 3.05 35.17 -18.33
C GLN A 551 2.38 34.20 -17.35
N ALA A 552 2.99 33.04 -17.13
CA ALA A 552 2.55 32.12 -16.08
C ALA A 552 2.65 32.79 -14.70
N GLY A 553 3.69 33.57 -14.42
CA GLY A 553 3.79 34.38 -13.20
C GLY A 553 2.58 35.31 -13.02
N LYS A 554 2.19 36.05 -14.06
CA LYS A 554 1.00 36.93 -14.05
C LYS A 554 -0.29 36.14 -13.79
N LEU A 555 -0.43 34.95 -14.37
CA LEU A 555 -1.55 34.05 -14.10
C LEU A 555 -1.59 33.61 -12.62
N ILE A 556 -0.43 33.25 -12.04
CA ILE A 556 -0.33 32.87 -10.63
C ILE A 556 -0.72 34.04 -9.71
N ASP A 557 -0.36 35.28 -10.07
CA ASP A 557 -0.76 36.46 -9.31
C ASP A 557 -2.29 36.67 -9.30
N LEU A 558 -2.95 36.48 -10.45
CA LEU A 558 -4.42 36.52 -10.54
C LEU A 558 -5.06 35.41 -9.68
N VAL A 559 -4.49 34.22 -9.67
CA VAL A 559 -4.96 33.11 -8.83
C VAL A 559 -4.77 33.43 -7.35
N GLU A 560 -3.66 34.03 -6.95
CA GLU A 560 -3.43 34.44 -5.56
C GLU A 560 -4.45 35.49 -5.09
N GLU A 561 -4.77 36.47 -5.93
CA GLU A 561 -5.79 37.46 -5.62
C GLU A 561 -7.15 36.79 -5.36
N GLN A 562 -7.55 35.87 -6.25
CA GLN A 562 -8.76 35.06 -6.07
C GLN A 562 -8.71 34.18 -4.80
N ALA A 563 -7.52 33.67 -4.45
CA ALA A 563 -7.31 32.88 -3.25
C ALA A 563 -7.61 33.71 -1.99
N ARG A 564 -7.01 34.91 -1.90
CA ARG A 564 -7.15 35.85 -0.78
C ARG A 564 -8.58 36.39 -0.60
N LYS A 565 -9.33 36.57 -1.69
CA LYS A 565 -10.75 37.02 -1.64
C LYS A 565 -11.74 35.98 -1.08
N ASN A 566 -11.28 34.77 -0.74
CA ASN A 566 -12.10 33.65 -0.26
C ASN A 566 -13.25 33.26 -1.22
N THR A 567 -12.96 33.25 -2.53
CA THR A 567 -13.92 32.80 -3.56
C THR A 567 -14.09 31.27 -3.55
N SER A 568 -15.20 30.79 -4.11
CA SER A 568 -15.46 29.35 -4.31
C SER A 568 -14.54 28.75 -5.39
N GLY A 569 -14.50 27.42 -5.52
CA GLY A 569 -13.70 26.76 -6.56
C GLY A 569 -12.19 26.70 -6.26
N LYS A 570 -11.81 26.54 -4.99
CA LYS A 570 -10.40 26.40 -4.57
C LYS A 570 -9.70 25.21 -5.24
N ARG A 571 -10.40 24.08 -5.42
CA ARG A 571 -9.88 22.91 -6.15
C ARG A 571 -9.54 23.23 -7.62
N LEU A 572 -10.39 24.02 -8.30
CA LEU A 572 -10.14 24.48 -9.66
C LEU A 572 -8.91 25.40 -9.73
N LEU A 573 -8.79 26.33 -8.79
CA LEU A 573 -7.62 27.21 -8.71
C LEU A 573 -6.33 26.43 -8.41
N LEU A 574 -6.39 25.48 -7.48
CA LEU A 574 -5.25 24.61 -7.16
C LEU A 574 -4.81 23.82 -8.39
N GLN A 575 -5.76 23.21 -9.10
CA GLN A 575 -5.46 22.50 -10.33
C GLN A 575 -4.89 23.45 -11.39
N ALA A 576 -5.41 24.68 -11.52
CA ALA A 576 -4.88 25.65 -12.47
C ALA A 576 -3.41 25.98 -12.18
N VAL A 577 -3.04 26.20 -10.91
CA VAL A 577 -1.63 26.43 -10.53
C VAL A 577 -0.77 25.21 -10.87
N SER A 578 -1.22 24.02 -10.47
CA SER A 578 -0.48 22.77 -10.65
C SER A 578 -0.28 22.44 -12.14
N ASP A 579 -1.36 22.40 -12.92
CA ASP A 579 -1.33 22.08 -14.35
C ASP A 579 -0.61 23.18 -15.18
N THR A 580 -0.50 24.42 -14.68
CA THR A 580 0.31 25.48 -15.35
C THR A 580 1.79 25.11 -15.32
N ILE A 581 2.30 24.69 -14.17
CA ILE A 581 3.70 24.27 -14.03
C ILE A 581 3.95 23.00 -14.84
N ASP A 582 3.05 22.00 -14.75
CA ASP A 582 3.18 20.75 -15.51
C ASP A 582 3.15 20.96 -17.04
N LEU A 583 2.35 21.92 -17.52
CA LEU A 583 2.30 22.29 -18.94
C LEU A 583 3.63 22.87 -19.43
N LEU A 584 4.25 23.76 -18.64
CA LEU A 584 5.52 24.40 -19.00
C LEU A 584 6.71 23.45 -18.90
N GLU A 585 6.73 22.55 -17.93
CA GLU A 585 7.81 21.59 -17.76
C GLU A 585 7.77 20.48 -18.83
N ASN A 586 6.57 20.04 -19.21
CA ASN A 586 6.39 18.86 -20.04
C ASN A 586 5.18 19.01 -20.97
N PRO A 587 5.24 19.88 -22.01
CA PRO A 587 4.10 20.14 -22.88
C PRO A 587 3.79 18.93 -23.77
N THR A 588 2.59 18.37 -23.64
CA THR A 588 2.06 17.34 -24.57
C THR A 588 0.70 17.76 -25.12
N PRO A 589 0.28 17.27 -26.30
CA PRO A 589 -1.05 17.57 -26.86
C PRO A 589 -2.20 17.27 -25.88
N GLU A 590 -2.13 16.16 -25.15
CA GLU A 590 -3.15 15.76 -24.17
C GLU A 590 -3.17 16.70 -22.95
N LYS A 591 -2.01 17.19 -22.52
CA LYS A 591 -1.92 18.18 -21.44
C LYS A 591 -2.47 19.53 -21.88
N LYS A 592 -2.14 19.98 -23.10
CA LYS A 592 -2.69 21.21 -23.70
C LYS A 592 -4.22 21.15 -23.75
N GLN A 593 -4.80 20.08 -24.31
CA GLN A 593 -6.24 19.89 -24.37
C GLN A 593 -6.90 19.87 -22.99
N ARG A 594 -6.31 19.15 -22.02
CA ARG A 594 -6.83 19.12 -20.64
C ARG A 594 -6.77 20.48 -19.96
N TYR A 595 -5.71 21.23 -20.20
CA TYR A 595 -5.53 22.57 -19.64
C TYR A 595 -6.54 23.56 -20.22
N GLU A 596 -6.85 23.48 -21.52
CA GLU A 596 -7.95 24.25 -22.13
C GLU A 596 -9.33 23.88 -21.55
N LEU A 597 -9.59 22.58 -21.34
CA LEU A 597 -10.82 22.12 -20.69
C LEU A 597 -10.93 22.68 -19.26
N LEU A 598 -9.84 22.69 -18.51
CA LEU A 598 -9.79 23.30 -17.18
C LEU A 598 -10.05 24.81 -17.23
N ALA A 599 -9.46 25.52 -18.19
CA ALA A 599 -9.71 26.94 -18.41
C ALA A 599 -11.20 27.21 -18.67
N ASN A 600 -11.89 26.33 -19.41
CA ASN A 600 -13.34 26.41 -19.62
C ASN A 600 -14.15 26.11 -18.34
N GLN A 601 -13.68 25.23 -17.45
CA GLN A 601 -14.35 24.94 -16.18
C GLN A 601 -14.26 26.10 -15.16
N LEU A 602 -13.27 26.98 -15.30
CA LEU A 602 -13.15 28.19 -14.47
C LEU A 602 -14.22 29.25 -14.76
N GLU A 603 -14.96 29.10 -15.86
CA GLU A 603 -16.01 30.03 -16.26
C GLU A 603 -17.13 30.13 -15.21
N VAL A 604 -17.47 31.38 -14.87
CA VAL A 604 -18.61 31.70 -14.03
C VAL A 604 -19.86 31.83 -14.89
N LYS A 605 -20.45 30.69 -15.26
CA LYS A 605 -21.75 30.66 -15.96
C LYS A 605 -22.82 31.36 -15.12
N ASP A 606 -23.49 32.33 -15.75
CA ASP A 606 -24.56 33.17 -15.20
C ASP A 606 -24.26 33.78 -13.81
N PRO A 607 -23.40 34.82 -13.74
CA PRO A 607 -22.99 35.43 -12.47
C PRO A 607 -24.18 35.89 -11.61
N ARG A 608 -25.27 36.37 -12.22
CA ARG A 608 -26.49 36.81 -11.52
C ARG A 608 -27.19 35.66 -10.78
N TRP A 609 -27.30 34.49 -11.42
CA TRP A 609 -27.90 33.31 -10.79
C TRP A 609 -27.00 32.73 -9.69
N ARG A 610 -25.67 32.73 -9.88
CA ARG A 610 -24.73 32.34 -8.82
C ARG A 610 -24.77 33.30 -7.64
N ALA A 611 -24.95 34.61 -7.87
CA ALA A 611 -25.13 35.58 -6.80
C ALA A 611 -26.40 35.29 -5.99
N ALA A 612 -27.53 35.05 -6.66
CA ALA A 612 -28.79 34.66 -6.04
C ALA A 612 -28.65 33.34 -5.24
N ALA A 613 -28.00 32.33 -5.80
CA ALA A 613 -27.72 31.07 -5.10
C ALA A 613 -26.82 31.25 -3.87
N GLY A 614 -25.83 32.15 -3.96
CA GLY A 614 -25.00 32.54 -2.82
C GLY A 614 -25.80 33.19 -1.69
N ILE A 615 -26.68 34.14 -2.04
CA ILE A 615 -27.61 34.80 -1.09
C ILE A 615 -28.54 33.78 -0.44
N MET A 616 -29.15 32.88 -1.23
CA MET A 616 -30.01 31.82 -0.70
C MET A 616 -29.28 30.90 0.29
N LYS A 617 -28.02 30.55 0.01
CA LYS A 617 -27.17 29.78 0.93
C LYS A 617 -26.81 30.56 2.20
N ILE A 618 -26.59 31.87 2.10
CA ILE A 618 -26.37 32.75 3.25
C ILE A 618 -27.61 32.73 4.15
N ILE A 619 -28.80 32.96 3.58
CA ILE A 619 -30.08 32.96 4.30
C ILE A 619 -30.32 31.60 4.95
N ALA A 620 -30.21 30.51 4.20
CA ALA A 620 -30.33 29.16 4.74
C ALA A 620 -29.30 28.88 5.85
N GLY A 621 -28.08 29.40 5.70
CA GLY A 621 -27.02 29.31 6.70
C GLY A 621 -27.32 30.08 7.99
N ILE A 622 -27.98 31.24 7.92
CA ILE A 622 -28.43 32.00 9.10
C ILE A 622 -29.49 31.21 9.87
N PHE A 623 -30.50 30.66 9.18
CA PHE A 623 -31.49 29.79 9.82
C PHE A 623 -30.83 28.55 10.42
N HIS A 624 -29.94 27.88 9.68
CA HIS A 624 -29.22 26.72 10.17
C HIS A 624 -28.35 27.04 11.40
N TYR A 625 -27.69 28.20 11.44
CA TYR A 625 -26.88 28.65 12.58
C TYR A 625 -27.71 28.78 13.85
N VAL A 626 -28.92 29.35 13.75
CA VAL A 626 -29.87 29.48 14.86
C VAL A 626 -30.33 28.10 15.37
N PHE A 627 -30.62 27.16 14.47
CA PHE A 627 -31.11 25.82 14.84
C PHE A 627 -30.01 24.82 15.25
N THR A 628 -28.74 25.07 14.88
CA THR A 628 -27.62 24.15 15.17
C THR A 628 -26.62 24.68 16.20
N PHE A 629 -26.97 25.73 16.95
CA PHE A 629 -26.13 26.31 17.99
C PHE A 629 -24.70 26.63 17.51
N GLY A 630 -24.57 27.32 16.36
CA GLY A 630 -23.28 27.94 15.99
C GLY A 630 -22.61 27.45 14.70
N SER A 631 -23.21 26.57 13.90
CA SER A 631 -22.58 26.09 12.66
C SER A 631 -22.66 27.13 11.52
N SER A 632 -21.53 27.77 11.18
CA SER A 632 -21.44 28.81 10.13
C SER A 632 -21.04 28.28 8.74
N LYS A 633 -20.94 26.95 8.54
CA LYS A 633 -20.40 26.35 7.30
C LYS A 633 -21.20 26.73 6.05
N MET A 634 -22.53 26.67 6.13
CA MET A 634 -23.41 26.97 5.01
C MET A 634 -23.40 28.47 4.66
N PHE A 635 -23.35 29.33 5.70
CA PHE A 635 -23.18 30.77 5.54
C PHE A 635 -21.88 31.11 4.80
N ASN A 636 -20.74 30.58 5.26
CA ASN A 636 -19.43 30.80 4.63
C ASN A 636 -19.38 30.29 3.19
N SER A 637 -20.02 29.15 2.90
CA SER A 637 -20.16 28.64 1.53
C SER A 637 -21.00 29.58 0.65
N GLY A 638 -22.07 30.16 1.19
CA GLY A 638 -22.89 31.16 0.51
C GLY A 638 -22.11 32.44 0.20
N VAL A 639 -21.38 32.99 1.18
CA VAL A 639 -20.50 34.16 1.00
C VAL A 639 -19.45 33.90 -0.07
N ALA A 640 -18.78 32.75 -0.05
CA ALA A 640 -17.79 32.39 -1.06
C ALA A 640 -18.41 32.29 -2.47
N THR A 641 -19.62 31.73 -2.58
CA THR A 641 -20.36 31.63 -3.85
C THR A 641 -20.70 33.02 -4.40
N PHE A 642 -21.23 33.91 -3.54
CA PHE A 642 -21.57 35.29 -3.90
C PHE A 642 -20.34 36.13 -4.29
N ARG A 643 -19.23 36.00 -3.56
CA ARG A 643 -17.97 36.66 -3.94
C ARG A 643 -17.44 36.16 -5.28
N THR A 644 -17.64 34.88 -5.61
CA THR A 644 -17.24 34.34 -6.92
C THR A 644 -18.01 34.99 -8.06
N SER A 645 -19.31 35.26 -7.88
CA SER A 645 -20.09 36.00 -8.89
C SER A 645 -19.66 37.46 -9.03
N GLN A 646 -19.28 38.12 -7.93
CA GLN A 646 -18.76 39.49 -7.99
C GLN A 646 -17.41 39.57 -8.69
N ASN A 647 -16.62 38.49 -8.65
CA ASN A 647 -15.28 38.41 -9.27
C ASN A 647 -15.28 37.61 -10.58
N ALA A 648 -16.38 37.63 -11.33
CA ALA A 648 -16.51 36.87 -12.57
C ALA A 648 -15.55 37.38 -13.66
N SER A 649 -15.25 38.68 -13.69
CA SER A 649 -14.28 39.32 -14.58
C SER A 649 -12.86 38.79 -14.37
N GLU A 650 -12.40 38.69 -13.13
CA GLU A 650 -11.06 38.21 -12.80
C GLU A 650 -10.93 36.71 -13.11
N ARG A 651 -12.00 35.93 -12.92
CA ARG A 651 -12.05 34.53 -13.38
C ARG A 651 -11.95 34.41 -14.90
N LYS A 652 -12.55 35.35 -15.63
CA LYS A 652 -12.42 35.44 -17.10
C LYS A 652 -10.99 35.76 -17.50
N GLN A 653 -10.31 36.66 -16.80
CA GLN A 653 -8.89 36.95 -17.04
C GLN A 653 -8.01 35.72 -16.83
N ILE A 654 -8.19 34.97 -15.74
CA ILE A 654 -7.48 33.70 -15.51
C ILE A 654 -7.71 32.74 -16.69
N GLN A 655 -8.96 32.58 -17.16
CA GLN A 655 -9.25 31.74 -18.33
C GLN A 655 -8.50 32.21 -19.59
N LEU A 656 -8.52 33.51 -19.88
CA LEU A 656 -7.86 34.06 -21.07
C LEU A 656 -6.35 33.85 -21.01
N SER A 657 -5.73 34.13 -19.86
CA SER A 657 -4.30 33.90 -19.63
C SER A 657 -3.92 32.42 -19.79
N MET A 658 -4.75 31.49 -19.31
CA MET A 658 -4.52 30.06 -19.51
C MET A 658 -4.59 29.67 -21.00
N LYS A 659 -5.58 30.17 -21.74
CA LYS A 659 -5.71 29.87 -23.19
C LYS A 659 -4.56 30.45 -24.00
N GLU A 660 -4.09 31.63 -23.62
CA GLU A 660 -2.94 32.26 -24.28
C GLU A 660 -1.64 31.46 -24.04
N LEU A 661 -1.43 30.94 -22.83
CA LEU A 661 -0.31 30.04 -22.55
C LEU A 661 -0.34 28.78 -23.42
N VAL A 662 -1.52 28.22 -23.71
CA VAL A 662 -1.63 27.06 -24.62
C VAL A 662 -1.24 27.46 -26.04
N ARG A 663 -1.80 28.56 -26.54
CA ARG A 663 -1.53 29.07 -27.90
C ARG A 663 -0.03 29.25 -28.14
N GLN A 664 0.65 29.94 -27.22
CA GLN A 664 2.10 30.18 -27.32
C GLN A 664 2.93 28.90 -27.18
N ASN A 665 2.47 27.92 -26.39
CA ASN A 665 3.10 26.59 -26.36
C ASN A 665 2.86 25.77 -27.64
N MET A 666 1.87 26.09 -28.49
CA MET A 666 1.64 25.39 -29.77
C MET A 666 2.58 25.87 -30.87
N ASP A 667 2.81 27.18 -30.94
CA ASP A 667 3.73 27.81 -31.91
C ASP A 667 5.17 27.24 -31.82
N ASP A 668 5.54 26.63 -30.68
CA ASP A 668 6.87 26.06 -30.40
C ASP A 668 7.04 24.59 -30.80
N THR A 669 5.94 23.87 -31.07
CA THR A 669 6.01 22.43 -31.43
C THR A 669 5.98 22.20 -32.94
N GLU A 670 5.77 23.26 -33.73
CA GLU A 670 5.62 23.22 -35.20
C GLU A 670 6.80 23.85 -35.97
N GLN A 671 7.88 24.30 -35.30
CA GLN A 671 9.11 24.66 -36.02
C GLN A 671 9.86 23.39 -36.46
N PRO A 672 10.05 23.15 -37.78
CA PRO A 672 10.88 22.06 -38.26
C PRO A 672 12.34 22.31 -37.86
N ASP A 673 13.04 21.23 -37.51
CA ASP A 673 14.46 21.24 -37.23
C ASP A 673 15.25 21.54 -38.53
N ASP A 674 15.47 22.83 -38.80
CA ASP A 674 16.24 23.34 -39.96
C ASP A 674 17.77 23.12 -39.80
N SER A 675 18.18 22.16 -38.97
CA SER A 675 19.59 21.81 -38.73
C SER A 675 20.03 20.48 -39.38
N SER A 676 19.30 20.00 -40.39
CA SER A 676 19.81 18.94 -41.29
C SER A 676 20.59 19.56 -42.46
N THR A 677 21.85 19.91 -42.21
CA THR A 677 22.83 20.16 -43.27
C THR A 677 22.93 18.91 -44.17
N PRO A 678 22.80 19.03 -45.50
CA PRO A 678 23.02 17.90 -46.39
C PRO A 678 24.49 17.50 -46.31
N ILE A 679 24.75 16.24 -45.94
CA ILE A 679 26.08 15.63 -46.13
C ILE A 679 26.25 15.42 -47.64
N GLU A 680 27.01 16.30 -48.29
CA GLU A 680 27.55 16.06 -49.63
C GLU A 680 28.53 14.89 -49.55
N TYR A 681 28.16 13.76 -50.15
CA TYR A 681 29.11 12.70 -50.48
C TYR A 681 29.91 13.14 -51.72
N SER A 682 31.14 13.61 -51.52
CA SER A 682 32.11 13.68 -52.62
C SER A 682 32.74 12.29 -52.83
N LEU A 683 32.51 11.72 -54.01
CA LEU A 683 33.26 10.59 -54.55
C LEU A 683 34.67 11.06 -54.96
N ALA A 684 35.70 10.50 -54.33
CA ALA A 684 37.03 10.23 -54.88
C ALA A 684 37.73 9.17 -54.03
#